data_AF-A0A849ZVD4-F1
#
_entry.id   AF-A0A849ZVD4-F1
#
_cell.length_a   1.000
_cell.length_b   1.000
_cell.length_c   1.000
_cell.angle_alpha   90.00
_cell.angle_beta   90.00
_cell.angle_gamma   90.00
#
_symmetry.space_group_name_H-M   'P 1'
#
loop_
_entity.id
_entity.type
_entity.pdbx_description
1 polymer ?
#
loop_
_entity_poly.entity_id
_entity_poly.type
_entity_poly.pdbx_seq_one_letter_code
_entity_poly.pdbx_strand_id
1 'polypeptide(L)'
;MGELNAQGERTVNTHQTRNGEDVGKADTHIGTLTSREFPIERDFIRFRIGGGNHPAQTCVNLLIDGAVVRTATGENKNHMRLEHFDVKEFAGRTAKLQIVDGWTGGWGQVGVDEMVFTDTVRKDAAEPEQQPDFGTAALAAIGSRDDTGAAAWAQAGPLLHTIAATTRSITDHDSKTFDQSTPPVGAAHRRASLAPGESTTFSFVLAWHFDGLWWDSLGFLADHKSLRRHYGTRFRDAQAVVDHVLENFDHLTSTTRLWRQTWYDSTLPYWFLDRTFATVATLATATCYRFNNGRFYGWEGTYCCAGTCTHVWQYAQAVARMFPELERATREMIDFGASFHDDTGLIDYRGEASRELAVDGQAGCILRAYREHQMSADDAFLRKVYPRVKKAVELLVRRDKDADGILDDAQYNTLDTTWYGQIPWISSLYLAAVRAGEAMALERNDAEFAAKCRAIAESGSRRLVEKLFNGESFVHLTDPAHPETNSTGNGVHTDQLLGQSWAHQVGLPRIVPLEPSLAALKSIYQYNFTPDIGPYRARFDKVFKGGRWYAMPGEGGLLMCTWPHGGADSAAGKSGDAWAAMYFNECWTGYEYQVASHMIREGLVDEGLAIVRMIHDRHHPSKRNPYNEVECSSHYARAMAGFGVYLAALGYEHHGPRGHLAFAPKLSPENFKAAFTVAEGWGTFEQHCEDGGLRAIIRMHHGRLRLKSIGLELPEDARSVVATLRRGAADIAATAEVQGRRVLLRLDPEVVLIAGETLETTIKTNPR
;
A
#
# COMPACT_ATOMS: atom_id res chain seq x y z
N MET A 1 38.10 18.09 -36.39
CA MET A 1 37.48 18.19 -35.04
C MET A 1 36.18 17.41 -35.05
N GLY A 2 35.86 16.68 -33.98
CA GLY A 2 34.56 16.01 -33.83
C GLY A 2 33.43 17.01 -33.50
N GLU A 3 32.24 16.49 -33.23
CA GLU A 3 31.09 17.29 -32.79
C GLU A 3 31.37 17.97 -31.43
N LEU A 4 31.11 19.28 -31.34
CA LEU A 4 31.42 20.10 -30.15
C LEU A 4 30.23 20.28 -29.21
N ASN A 5 28.98 20.10 -29.68
CA ASN A 5 27.75 20.46 -28.95
C ASN A 5 27.75 21.93 -28.44
N ALA A 6 28.19 22.85 -29.30
CA ALA A 6 28.07 24.29 -29.07
C ALA A 6 26.61 24.74 -29.26
N GLN A 7 26.10 25.53 -28.33
CA GLN A 7 24.72 26.02 -28.25
C GLN A 7 24.65 27.56 -28.11
N GLY A 8 25.73 28.19 -27.64
CA GLY A 8 25.82 29.64 -27.48
C GLY A 8 26.11 30.37 -28.80
N GLU A 9 25.95 31.70 -28.78
CA GLU A 9 26.28 32.54 -29.95
C GLU A 9 27.80 32.59 -30.26
N ARG A 10 28.65 32.24 -29.27
CA ARG A 10 30.11 32.32 -29.38
C ARG A 10 30.77 31.18 -28.60
N THR A 11 31.58 30.41 -29.31
CA THR A 11 32.35 29.30 -28.73
C THR A 11 33.84 29.60 -28.77
N VAL A 12 34.53 29.28 -27.68
CA VAL A 12 36.00 29.25 -27.62
C VAL A 12 36.44 27.80 -27.76
N ASN A 13 37.36 27.52 -28.66
CA ASN A 13 38.07 26.25 -28.72
C ASN A 13 39.53 26.55 -29.01
N THR A 14 40.41 26.11 -28.11
CA THR A 14 41.85 26.42 -28.18
C THR A 14 42.61 25.52 -29.14
N HIS A 15 41.98 24.49 -29.70
CA HIS A 15 42.59 23.61 -30.67
C HIS A 15 42.72 24.30 -32.03
N GLN A 16 43.94 24.71 -32.37
CA GLN A 16 44.23 25.43 -33.61
C GLN A 16 44.86 24.48 -34.63
N THR A 17 44.13 24.16 -35.70
CA THR A 17 44.65 23.43 -36.87
C THR A 17 44.75 24.31 -38.12
N ARG A 18 44.74 25.64 -37.93
CA ARG A 18 44.62 26.63 -39.02
C ARG A 18 45.90 26.73 -39.86
N ASN A 19 47.01 26.17 -39.40
CA ASN A 19 48.28 26.13 -40.15
C ASN A 19 48.46 24.81 -40.92
N GLY A 20 47.44 23.96 -40.99
CA GLY A 20 47.52 22.64 -41.62
C GLY A 20 48.31 21.61 -40.80
N GLU A 21 48.46 21.84 -39.49
CA GLU A 21 49.11 20.90 -38.58
C GLU A 21 48.24 19.67 -38.27
N ASP A 22 48.88 18.56 -37.88
CA ASP A 22 48.18 17.38 -37.38
C ASP A 22 47.63 17.59 -35.96
N VAL A 23 46.71 16.72 -35.53
CA VAL A 23 46.01 16.83 -34.23
C VAL A 23 46.97 16.83 -33.04
N GLY A 24 48.06 16.06 -33.11
CA GLY A 24 49.04 15.98 -32.03
C GLY A 24 49.86 17.27 -31.92
N LYS A 25 50.19 17.91 -33.04
CA LYS A 25 50.84 19.24 -33.05
C LYS A 25 49.87 20.34 -32.61
N ALA A 26 48.61 20.26 -32.99
CA ALA A 26 47.59 21.22 -32.58
C ALA A 26 47.42 21.27 -31.05
N ASP A 27 47.51 20.12 -30.37
CA ASP A 27 47.50 19.99 -28.90
C ASP A 27 48.76 20.56 -28.20
N THR A 28 49.78 21.03 -28.94
CA THR A 28 50.97 21.67 -28.34
C THR A 28 50.84 23.19 -28.19
N HIS A 29 49.78 23.78 -28.74
CA HIS A 29 49.49 25.20 -28.54
C HIS A 29 49.03 25.45 -27.11
N ILE A 30 49.45 26.58 -26.55
CA ILE A 30 49.07 27.01 -25.21
C ILE A 30 48.54 28.44 -25.27
N GLY A 31 47.67 28.78 -24.34
CA GLY A 31 47.06 30.09 -24.27
C GLY A 31 46.23 30.28 -23.01
N THR A 32 45.92 31.54 -22.71
CA THR A 32 45.01 31.87 -21.63
C THR A 32 44.11 33.01 -22.05
N LEU A 33 42.82 32.86 -21.82
CA LEU A 33 41.82 33.90 -22.05
C LEU A 33 41.18 34.27 -20.71
N THR A 34 41.31 35.53 -20.31
CA THR A 34 40.75 36.01 -19.03
C THR A 34 39.68 37.06 -19.30
N SER A 35 38.53 36.95 -18.63
CA SER A 35 37.45 37.92 -18.73
C SER A 35 37.80 39.25 -18.05
N ARG A 36 37.01 40.28 -18.35
CA ARG A 36 36.91 41.45 -17.46
C ARG A 36 36.36 41.03 -16.09
N GLU A 37 36.56 41.89 -15.10
CA GLU A 37 35.94 41.74 -13.78
C GLU A 37 34.43 41.86 -13.86
N PHE A 38 33.73 41.08 -13.04
CA PHE A 38 32.28 41.14 -12.89
C PHE A 38 31.86 40.86 -11.44
N PRO A 39 30.78 41.49 -10.94
CA PRO A 39 30.21 41.14 -9.65
C PRO A 39 29.48 39.79 -9.73
N ILE A 40 29.51 39.02 -8.63
CA ILE A 40 28.72 37.80 -8.48
C ILE A 40 27.32 38.20 -7.97
N GLU A 41 26.35 38.21 -8.90
CA GLU A 41 24.98 38.66 -8.66
C GLU A 41 23.94 37.53 -8.65
N ARG A 42 24.36 36.29 -8.97
CA ARG A 42 23.51 35.10 -9.08
C ARG A 42 24.16 33.93 -8.37
N ASP A 43 23.34 32.94 -8.02
CA ASP A 43 23.78 31.78 -7.24
C ASP A 43 24.80 30.88 -7.98
N PHE A 44 24.72 30.83 -9.31
CA PHE A 44 25.54 29.95 -10.14
C PHE A 44 26.09 30.66 -11.39
N ILE A 45 27.28 30.22 -11.82
CA ILE A 45 27.84 30.51 -13.15
C ILE A 45 27.82 29.20 -13.93
N ARG A 46 26.96 29.11 -14.95
CA ARG A 46 26.81 27.94 -15.81
C ARG A 46 27.58 28.13 -17.10
N PHE A 47 28.18 27.08 -17.63
CA PHE A 47 28.88 27.09 -18.91
C PHE A 47 28.94 25.67 -19.49
N ARG A 48 29.27 25.54 -20.78
CA ARG A 48 29.59 24.26 -21.39
C ARG A 48 31.09 24.11 -21.49
N ILE A 49 31.63 22.95 -21.15
CA ILE A 49 33.08 22.66 -21.20
C ILE A 49 33.35 21.32 -21.86
N GLY A 50 34.39 21.29 -22.70
CA GLY A 50 34.95 20.11 -23.34
C GLY A 50 36.48 20.24 -23.44
N GLY A 51 37.15 19.23 -23.97
CA GLY A 51 38.61 19.16 -24.07
C GLY A 51 39.24 18.28 -22.98
N GLY A 52 40.48 18.58 -22.62
CA GLY A 52 41.30 17.79 -21.71
C GLY A 52 40.86 17.81 -20.26
N ASN A 53 41.10 16.69 -19.57
CA ASN A 53 40.94 16.54 -18.13
C ASN A 53 42.27 16.75 -17.39
N HIS A 54 42.88 17.92 -17.56
CA HIS A 54 44.14 18.29 -16.91
C HIS A 54 43.90 19.48 -15.96
N PRO A 55 43.56 19.24 -14.68
CA PRO A 55 43.31 20.31 -13.72
C PRO A 55 44.45 21.33 -13.67
N ALA A 56 44.09 22.62 -13.57
CA ALA A 56 45.00 23.77 -13.61
C ALA A 56 45.76 24.01 -14.93
N GLN A 57 45.66 23.11 -15.92
CA GLN A 57 46.38 23.22 -17.19
C GLN A 57 45.46 23.26 -18.41
N THR A 58 44.38 22.48 -18.46
CA THR A 58 43.31 22.58 -19.47
C THR A 58 41.97 22.74 -18.76
N CYS A 59 41.61 23.98 -18.41
CA CYS A 59 40.51 24.22 -17.48
C CYS A 59 39.85 25.59 -17.65
N VAL A 60 38.69 25.74 -17.02
CA VAL A 60 38.06 27.02 -16.72
C VAL A 60 38.20 27.27 -15.23
N ASN A 61 38.74 28.42 -14.86
CA ASN A 61 38.91 28.85 -13.48
C ASN A 61 38.00 30.04 -13.17
N LEU A 62 37.51 30.11 -11.94
CA LEU A 62 36.94 31.30 -11.34
C LEU A 62 37.95 31.90 -10.38
N LEU A 63 38.27 33.18 -10.55
CA LEU A 63 39.23 33.91 -9.73
C LEU A 63 38.53 35.02 -8.93
N ILE A 64 38.89 35.15 -7.66
CA ILE A 64 38.49 36.27 -6.80
C ILE A 64 39.75 36.79 -6.10
N ASP A 65 39.96 38.11 -6.12
CA ASP A 65 41.17 38.76 -5.57
C ASP A 65 42.49 38.15 -6.11
N GLY A 66 42.45 37.65 -7.35
CA GLY A 66 43.59 37.00 -8.03
C GLY A 66 43.82 35.52 -7.66
N ALA A 67 43.08 34.96 -6.71
CA ALA A 67 43.17 33.55 -6.34
C ALA A 67 42.12 32.70 -7.07
N VAL A 68 42.49 31.51 -7.55
CA VAL A 68 41.55 30.54 -8.13
C VAL A 68 40.69 29.94 -7.01
N VAL A 69 39.39 30.19 -7.04
CA VAL A 69 38.42 29.71 -6.03
C VAL A 69 37.57 28.54 -6.52
N ARG A 70 37.49 28.33 -7.84
CA ARG A 70 36.87 27.16 -8.51
C ARG A 70 37.61 26.81 -9.78
N THR A 71 37.59 25.53 -10.16
CA THR A 71 38.13 25.04 -11.44
C THR A 71 37.23 23.95 -12.01
N ALA A 72 37.12 23.89 -13.34
CA ALA A 72 36.42 22.83 -14.08
C ALA A 72 37.26 22.42 -15.28
N THR A 73 37.21 21.12 -15.63
CA THR A 73 37.94 20.52 -16.76
C THR A 73 36.98 19.84 -17.73
N GLY A 74 37.47 19.54 -18.93
CA GLY A 74 36.79 18.61 -19.83
C GLY A 74 36.98 17.14 -19.40
N GLU A 75 36.48 16.21 -20.21
CA GLU A 75 36.55 14.76 -19.93
C GLU A 75 37.37 13.99 -20.97
N ASN A 76 38.38 14.64 -21.57
CA ASN A 76 39.08 14.12 -22.75
C ASN A 76 38.09 13.83 -23.89
N LYS A 77 37.17 14.78 -24.13
CA LYS A 77 36.14 14.72 -25.18
C LYS A 77 35.90 16.10 -25.78
N ASN A 78 35.74 16.15 -27.11
CA ASN A 78 35.40 17.40 -27.81
C ASN A 78 33.96 17.87 -27.55
N HIS A 79 33.05 16.93 -27.31
CA HIS A 79 31.66 17.20 -27.01
C HIS A 79 31.56 17.90 -25.65
N MET A 80 31.16 19.17 -25.67
CA MET A 80 31.03 19.99 -24.47
C MET A 80 29.78 19.59 -23.69
N ARG A 81 29.92 19.42 -22.37
CA ARG A 81 28.82 19.16 -21.45
C ARG A 81 28.54 20.38 -20.59
N LEU A 82 27.33 20.47 -20.06
CA LEU A 82 26.95 21.53 -19.13
C LEU A 82 27.67 21.32 -17.80
N GLU A 83 28.22 22.41 -17.27
CA GLU A 83 28.94 22.49 -16.01
C GLU A 83 28.54 23.79 -15.30
N HIS A 84 28.80 23.85 -13.99
CA HIS A 84 28.52 25.05 -13.22
C HIS A 84 29.48 25.24 -12.05
N PHE A 85 29.67 26.50 -11.66
CA PHE A 85 30.21 26.86 -10.37
C PHE A 85 29.09 27.31 -9.44
N ASP A 86 29.00 26.68 -8.26
CA ASP A 86 28.26 27.25 -7.12
C ASP A 86 29.11 28.37 -6.49
N VAL A 87 28.55 29.58 -6.55
CA VAL A 87 29.21 30.81 -6.14
C VAL A 87 28.41 31.57 -5.07
N LYS A 88 27.42 30.92 -4.43
CA LYS A 88 26.57 31.56 -3.40
C LYS A 88 27.37 32.16 -2.27
N GLU A 89 28.43 31.48 -1.83
CA GLU A 89 29.32 31.96 -0.77
C GLU A 89 30.12 33.22 -1.16
N PHE A 90 30.15 33.57 -2.44
CA PHE A 90 30.86 34.72 -2.98
C PHE A 90 29.94 35.85 -3.44
N ALA A 91 28.66 35.80 -3.09
CA ALA A 91 27.69 36.83 -3.46
C ALA A 91 28.19 38.25 -3.13
N GLY A 92 28.10 39.15 -4.11
CA GLY A 92 28.56 40.54 -3.99
C GLY A 92 30.06 40.75 -4.13
N ARG A 93 30.90 39.69 -4.21
CA ARG A 93 32.33 39.83 -4.53
C ARG A 93 32.56 39.97 -6.04
N THR A 94 33.70 40.55 -6.40
CA THR A 94 34.13 40.70 -7.80
C THR A 94 34.98 39.51 -8.22
N ALA A 95 34.70 38.95 -9.39
CA ALA A 95 35.39 37.78 -9.93
C ALA A 95 35.86 37.96 -11.40
N LYS A 96 36.74 37.06 -11.84
CA LYS A 96 37.15 36.86 -13.24
C LYS A 96 36.98 35.38 -13.62
N LEU A 97 36.65 35.12 -14.88
CA LEU A 97 36.76 33.78 -15.46
C LEU A 97 38.05 33.70 -16.28
N GLN A 98 38.73 32.57 -16.18
CA GLN A 98 39.97 32.32 -16.92
C GLN A 98 39.90 30.95 -17.58
N ILE A 99 40.01 30.92 -18.89
CA ILE A 99 40.16 29.70 -19.69
C ILE A 99 41.67 29.48 -19.88
N VAL A 100 42.17 28.34 -19.43
CA VAL A 100 43.59 27.98 -19.46
C VAL A 100 43.78 26.78 -20.38
N ASP A 101 44.70 26.90 -21.32
CA ASP A 101 45.26 25.80 -22.09
C ASP A 101 46.78 25.83 -21.96
N GLY A 102 47.33 24.84 -21.26
CA GLY A 102 48.72 24.80 -20.82
C GLY A 102 49.32 23.39 -20.80
N TRP A 103 48.57 22.38 -21.27
CA TRP A 103 49.06 21.02 -21.42
C TRP A 103 49.44 20.77 -22.87
N THR A 104 50.65 20.27 -23.12
CA THR A 104 51.16 20.04 -24.49
C THR A 104 51.10 18.58 -24.93
N GLY A 105 50.47 17.71 -24.14
CA GLY A 105 50.26 16.30 -24.46
C GLY A 105 48.87 16.07 -25.08
N GLY A 106 48.48 14.81 -25.25
CA GLY A 106 47.15 14.49 -25.80
C GLY A 106 46.02 15.16 -25.02
N TRP A 107 45.03 15.69 -25.74
CA TRP A 107 43.96 16.52 -25.20
C TRP A 107 44.44 17.86 -24.61
N GLY A 108 45.53 18.42 -25.15
CA GLY A 108 46.00 19.79 -24.91
C GLY A 108 45.09 20.82 -25.57
N GLN A 109 43.83 20.84 -25.17
CA GLN A 109 42.81 21.75 -25.69
C GLN A 109 41.67 21.91 -24.68
N VAL A 110 41.00 23.05 -24.70
CA VAL A 110 39.80 23.35 -23.94
C VAL A 110 38.75 24.02 -24.85
N GLY A 111 37.55 23.47 -24.82
CA GLY A 111 36.37 24.03 -25.48
C GLY A 111 35.45 24.63 -24.44
N VAL A 112 34.99 25.86 -24.64
CA VAL A 112 34.07 26.54 -23.72
C VAL A 112 33.01 27.32 -24.48
N ASP A 113 31.77 27.23 -24.01
CA ASP A 113 30.61 27.86 -24.63
C ASP A 113 29.55 28.24 -23.59
N GLU A 114 28.60 29.10 -23.97
CA GLU A 114 27.38 29.41 -23.19
C GLU A 114 27.61 29.78 -21.71
N MET A 115 28.58 30.67 -21.42
CA MET A 115 28.80 31.18 -20.06
C MET A 115 27.66 32.13 -19.62
N VAL A 116 26.83 31.71 -18.65
CA VAL A 116 25.62 32.41 -18.21
C VAL A 116 25.49 32.41 -16.69
N PHE A 117 25.12 33.56 -16.12
CA PHE A 117 24.72 33.67 -14.71
C PHE A 117 23.27 33.20 -14.50
N THR A 118 23.02 32.37 -13.49
CA THR A 118 21.70 31.76 -13.27
C THR A 118 21.46 31.47 -11.79
N ASP A 119 20.18 31.45 -11.37
CA ASP A 119 19.78 31.01 -10.04
C ASP A 119 19.32 29.55 -10.02
N THR A 120 19.33 28.88 -11.18
CA THR A 120 18.93 27.48 -11.34
C THR A 120 20.01 26.68 -12.05
N VAL A 121 20.36 25.52 -11.50
CA VAL A 121 21.19 24.53 -12.18
C VAL A 121 20.33 23.73 -13.15
N ARG A 122 20.63 23.81 -14.44
CA ARG A 122 20.10 22.89 -15.45
C ARG A 122 21.13 21.77 -15.60
N LYS A 123 20.72 20.51 -15.52
CA LYS A 123 21.55 19.38 -15.97
C LYS A 123 21.37 19.26 -17.48
N ASP A 124 22.37 18.76 -18.20
CA ASP A 124 22.10 18.24 -19.55
C ASP A 124 20.92 17.29 -19.44
N ALA A 125 19.93 17.45 -20.33
CA ALA A 125 18.82 16.51 -20.35
C ALA A 125 19.45 15.14 -20.59
N ALA A 126 19.34 14.23 -19.61
CA ALA A 126 19.57 12.82 -19.92
C ALA A 126 18.67 12.49 -21.11
N GLU A 127 19.18 11.67 -22.03
CA GLU A 127 18.42 11.17 -23.19
C GLU A 127 16.96 10.96 -22.78
N PRO A 128 15.96 11.52 -23.50
CA PRO A 128 14.56 11.46 -23.07
C PRO A 128 14.16 10.05 -22.62
N GLU A 129 14.64 9.01 -23.29
CA GLU A 129 14.44 7.58 -23.01
C GLU A 129 14.89 7.13 -21.62
N GLN A 130 15.78 7.88 -20.98
CA GLN A 130 16.30 7.63 -19.63
C GLN A 130 15.49 8.33 -18.55
N GLN A 131 14.54 9.20 -18.90
CA GLN A 131 13.68 9.88 -17.94
C GLN A 131 12.60 8.94 -17.39
N PRO A 132 12.25 9.05 -16.10
CA PRO A 132 11.28 8.16 -15.46
C PRO A 132 9.85 8.33 -15.99
N ASP A 133 9.56 9.46 -16.61
CA ASP A 133 8.30 9.82 -17.26
C ASP A 133 8.34 9.70 -18.79
N PHE A 134 9.40 9.08 -19.34
CA PHE A 134 9.42 8.71 -20.75
C PHE A 134 8.43 7.60 -21.04
N GLY A 135 7.70 7.74 -22.15
CA GLY A 135 6.69 6.79 -22.53
C GLY A 135 5.72 7.33 -23.56
N THR A 136 4.57 6.69 -23.66
CA THR A 136 3.53 7.01 -24.65
C THR A 136 2.17 7.13 -23.98
N ALA A 137 1.28 7.94 -24.57
CA ALA A 137 -0.12 8.03 -24.18
C ALA A 137 -1.00 8.01 -25.45
N ALA A 138 -2.20 7.45 -25.34
CA ALA A 138 -3.13 7.32 -26.45
C ALA A 138 -4.57 7.66 -26.01
N LEU A 139 -5.29 8.38 -26.87
CA LEU A 139 -6.73 8.57 -26.77
C LEU A 139 -7.37 7.97 -28.03
N ALA A 140 -8.18 6.93 -27.87
CA ALA A 140 -8.82 6.22 -28.98
C ALA A 140 -10.35 6.27 -28.88
N ALA A 141 -11.03 6.33 -30.02
CA ALA A 141 -12.48 6.15 -30.13
C ALA A 141 -12.78 4.75 -30.66
N ILE A 142 -13.68 4.02 -30.00
CA ILE A 142 -14.12 2.68 -30.43
C ILE A 142 -15.35 2.82 -31.32
N GLY A 143 -15.25 2.35 -32.57
CA GLY A 143 -16.31 2.44 -33.59
C GLY A 143 -15.85 1.90 -34.95
N SER A 144 -16.67 2.08 -35.98
CA SER A 144 -16.27 1.73 -37.35
C SER A 144 -15.40 2.84 -37.94
N ARG A 145 -14.65 2.54 -39.00
CA ARG A 145 -13.85 3.56 -39.70
C ARG A 145 -14.69 4.67 -40.31
N ASP A 146 -15.97 4.42 -40.56
CA ASP A 146 -16.88 5.38 -41.20
C ASP A 146 -17.41 6.43 -40.21
N ASP A 147 -17.41 6.14 -38.91
CA ASP A 147 -17.96 7.00 -37.86
C ASP A 147 -16.92 7.54 -36.86
N THR A 148 -15.66 7.08 -36.94
CA THR A 148 -14.54 7.49 -36.08
C THR A 148 -13.49 8.32 -36.82
N GLY A 149 -12.72 9.12 -36.07
CA GLY A 149 -11.57 9.86 -36.61
C GLY A 149 -10.68 10.44 -35.51
N ALA A 150 -9.47 10.85 -35.89
CA ALA A 150 -8.47 11.44 -35.00
C ALA A 150 -7.74 12.61 -35.69
N ALA A 151 -7.30 13.59 -34.90
CA ALA A 151 -6.50 14.71 -35.40
C ALA A 151 -5.47 15.18 -34.36
N ALA A 152 -4.37 15.76 -34.85
CA ALA A 152 -3.30 16.33 -34.04
C ALA A 152 -2.96 17.77 -34.48
N TRP A 153 -2.67 18.66 -33.54
CA TRP A 153 -2.30 20.06 -33.83
C TRP A 153 -1.12 20.53 -33.00
N ALA A 154 -0.39 21.49 -33.56
CA ALA A 154 0.71 22.17 -32.89
C ALA A 154 0.28 23.19 -31.85
N GLN A 155 -0.94 23.70 -31.92
CA GLN A 155 -1.47 24.67 -30.97
C GLN A 155 -2.97 24.41 -30.73
N ALA A 156 -3.42 24.55 -29.48
CA ALA A 156 -4.83 24.66 -29.17
C ALA A 156 -5.35 26.02 -29.67
N GLY A 157 -6.16 26.01 -30.73
CA GLY A 157 -7.10 27.11 -30.96
C GLY A 157 -8.22 27.11 -29.89
N PRO A 158 -9.13 28.10 -29.90
CA PRO A 158 -10.33 28.05 -29.07
C PRO A 158 -11.05 26.70 -29.25
N LEU A 159 -11.53 26.08 -28.16
CA LEU A 159 -12.09 24.71 -28.14
C LEU A 159 -13.04 24.40 -29.32
N LEU A 160 -13.88 25.37 -29.70
CA LEU A 160 -14.83 25.29 -30.82
C LEU A 160 -14.15 25.15 -32.19
N HIS A 161 -13.01 25.81 -32.43
CA HIS A 161 -12.24 25.68 -33.67
C HIS A 161 -11.55 24.32 -33.77
N THR A 162 -11.06 23.79 -32.65
CA THR A 162 -10.45 22.46 -32.54
C THR A 162 -11.47 21.35 -32.85
N ILE A 163 -12.71 21.48 -32.33
CA ILE A 163 -13.83 20.59 -32.62
C ILE A 163 -14.28 20.70 -34.10
N ALA A 164 -14.36 21.92 -34.64
CA ALA A 164 -14.74 22.11 -36.05
C ALA A 164 -13.69 21.56 -37.02
N ALA A 165 -12.39 21.66 -36.72
CA ALA A 165 -11.32 21.12 -37.54
C ALA A 165 -11.28 19.58 -37.53
N THR A 166 -11.59 18.93 -36.39
CA THR A 166 -11.67 17.46 -36.28
C THR A 166 -12.75 16.87 -37.17
N THR A 167 -13.87 17.56 -37.35
CA THR A 167 -14.96 17.06 -38.21
C THR A 167 -14.60 16.96 -39.71
N ARG A 168 -13.46 17.52 -40.14
CA ARG A 168 -13.04 17.63 -41.54
C ARG A 168 -11.83 16.78 -41.94
N SER A 169 -11.07 16.24 -41.00
CA SER A 169 -9.83 15.51 -41.27
C SER A 169 -9.96 14.06 -40.82
N ILE A 170 -10.09 13.16 -41.79
CA ILE A 170 -9.92 11.72 -41.64
C ILE A 170 -8.64 11.40 -42.40
N THR A 171 -7.49 11.49 -41.74
CA THR A 171 -6.23 11.01 -42.33
C THR A 171 -5.59 10.03 -41.37
N ASP A 172 -5.23 8.85 -41.91
CA ASP A 172 -4.79 7.68 -41.14
C ASP A 172 -3.52 7.94 -40.30
N HIS A 173 -2.70 8.96 -40.61
CA HIS A 173 -1.54 9.37 -39.82
C HIS A 173 -1.21 10.87 -40.01
N ASP A 174 -1.28 11.67 -38.95
CA ASP A 174 -0.65 13.01 -38.88
C ASP A 174 0.34 12.98 -37.70
N SER A 175 1.64 12.99 -38.00
CA SER A 175 2.69 13.07 -36.99
C SER A 175 3.23 14.49 -36.94
N LYS A 176 3.31 15.05 -35.74
CA LYS A 176 3.86 16.39 -35.52
C LYS A 176 4.87 16.34 -34.39
N THR A 177 6.01 16.97 -34.61
CA THR A 177 7.05 17.19 -33.60
C THR A 177 6.78 18.53 -32.94
N PHE A 178 6.91 18.59 -31.62
CA PHE A 178 6.68 19.79 -30.82
C PHE A 178 7.89 20.06 -29.93
N ASP A 179 8.08 21.33 -29.56
CA ASP A 179 9.07 21.74 -28.58
C ASP A 179 8.40 22.10 -27.23
N GLN A 180 9.20 22.43 -26.23
CA GLN A 180 8.69 22.80 -24.90
C GLN A 180 7.86 24.10 -24.89
N SER A 181 7.91 24.91 -25.94
CA SER A 181 7.18 26.18 -26.01
C SER A 181 5.72 26.01 -26.42
N THR A 182 5.36 24.85 -26.98
CA THR A 182 4.02 24.63 -27.53
C THR A 182 3.48 23.24 -27.19
N PRO A 183 2.50 23.10 -26.27
CA PRO A 183 2.00 21.79 -25.86
C PRO A 183 1.22 21.12 -27.00
N PRO A 184 1.46 19.81 -27.27
CA PRO A 184 0.72 19.06 -28.27
C PRO A 184 -0.76 18.95 -27.90
N VAL A 185 -1.63 18.99 -28.91
CA VAL A 185 -3.07 18.70 -28.74
C VAL A 185 -3.48 17.58 -29.68
N GLY A 186 -4.07 16.53 -29.12
CA GLY A 186 -4.70 15.43 -29.87
C GLY A 186 -6.19 15.36 -29.56
N ALA A 187 -6.99 14.94 -30.54
CA ALA A 187 -8.41 14.67 -30.37
C ALA A 187 -8.83 13.39 -31.08
N ALA A 188 -9.71 12.62 -30.44
CA ALA A 188 -10.42 11.50 -31.04
C ALA A 188 -11.92 11.82 -31.02
N HIS A 189 -12.64 11.48 -32.10
CA HIS A 189 -14.07 11.75 -32.20
C HIS A 189 -14.83 10.56 -32.77
N ARG A 190 -16.14 10.54 -32.47
CA ARG A 190 -17.12 9.66 -33.09
C ARG A 190 -18.39 10.43 -33.43
N ARG A 191 -19.00 10.14 -34.57
CA ARG A 191 -20.20 10.85 -35.08
C ARG A 191 -21.39 9.89 -35.18
N ALA A 192 -22.56 10.34 -34.75
CA ALA A 192 -23.83 9.66 -35.03
C ALA A 192 -24.94 10.69 -35.28
N SER A 193 -25.95 10.30 -36.04
CA SER A 193 -27.20 11.05 -36.20
C SER A 193 -28.31 10.26 -35.50
N LEU A 194 -29.05 10.90 -34.61
CA LEU A 194 -30.10 10.24 -33.81
C LEU A 194 -31.48 10.79 -34.19
N ALA A 195 -32.44 9.90 -34.45
CA ALA A 195 -33.85 10.25 -34.53
C ALA A 195 -34.41 10.61 -33.14
N PRO A 196 -35.58 11.31 -33.06
CA PRO A 196 -36.24 11.55 -31.77
C PRO A 196 -36.49 10.25 -31.00
N GLY A 197 -35.92 10.14 -29.80
CA GLY A 197 -36.03 8.94 -28.95
C GLY A 197 -34.99 7.85 -29.20
N GLU A 198 -34.11 8.01 -30.20
CA GLU A 198 -32.99 7.09 -30.44
C GLU A 198 -31.83 7.36 -29.47
N SER A 199 -31.12 6.31 -29.06
CA SER A 199 -29.93 6.39 -28.22
C SER A 199 -28.77 5.62 -28.84
N THR A 200 -27.55 6.14 -28.70
CA THR A 200 -26.31 5.44 -29.07
C THR A 200 -25.26 5.55 -27.97
N THR A 201 -24.27 4.66 -28.00
CA THR A 201 -23.17 4.61 -27.03
C THR A 201 -21.85 4.93 -27.71
N PHE A 202 -21.13 5.90 -27.18
CA PHE A 202 -19.75 6.21 -27.57
C PHE A 202 -18.77 5.70 -26.52
N SER A 203 -17.82 4.87 -26.95
CA SER A 203 -16.77 4.33 -26.08
C SER A 203 -15.43 4.92 -26.49
N PHE A 204 -14.67 5.39 -25.50
CA PHE A 204 -13.33 5.93 -25.67
C PHE A 204 -12.36 5.21 -24.73
N VAL A 205 -11.09 5.11 -25.15
CA VAL A 205 -10.01 4.55 -24.35
C VAL A 205 -8.95 5.63 -24.16
N LEU A 206 -8.66 5.95 -22.90
CA LEU A 206 -7.47 6.69 -22.51
C LEU A 206 -6.45 5.69 -21.97
N ALA A 207 -5.31 5.56 -22.65
CA ALA A 207 -4.26 4.64 -22.30
C ALA A 207 -2.92 5.37 -22.13
N TRP A 208 -2.05 4.80 -21.30
CA TRP A 208 -0.70 5.31 -21.09
C TRP A 208 0.27 4.14 -20.86
N HIS A 209 1.52 4.38 -21.21
CA HIS A 209 2.62 3.47 -20.98
C HIS A 209 3.87 4.27 -20.62
N PHE A 210 4.11 4.41 -19.31
CA PHE A 210 5.27 5.09 -18.72
C PHE A 210 5.92 4.14 -17.72
N ASP A 211 6.70 3.16 -18.14
CA ASP A 211 7.16 2.07 -17.27
C ASP A 211 8.35 2.46 -16.36
N GLY A 212 8.94 3.63 -16.60
CA GLY A 212 9.94 4.26 -15.73
C GLY A 212 9.45 4.52 -14.30
N LEU A 213 10.41 4.64 -13.39
CA LEU A 213 10.18 4.91 -11.97
C LEU A 213 11.05 6.08 -11.53
N TRP A 214 10.52 6.94 -10.66
CA TRP A 214 11.28 7.99 -10.00
C TRP A 214 12.24 7.39 -8.97
N TRP A 215 13.41 6.93 -9.43
CA TRP A 215 14.37 6.16 -8.65
C TRP A 215 14.88 6.87 -7.39
N ASP A 216 14.97 8.20 -7.40
CA ASP A 216 15.40 8.98 -6.23
C ASP A 216 14.52 8.69 -5.01
N SER A 217 13.21 8.48 -5.22
CA SER A 217 12.27 8.11 -4.15
C SER A 217 12.40 6.67 -3.66
N LEU A 218 13.09 5.80 -4.41
CA LEU A 218 13.26 4.37 -4.14
C LEU A 218 14.73 3.98 -3.96
N GLY A 219 15.62 4.95 -3.73
CA GLY A 219 17.07 4.72 -3.67
C GLY A 219 17.53 3.74 -2.58
N PHE A 220 16.68 3.47 -1.59
CA PHE A 220 16.91 2.46 -0.54
C PHE A 220 16.73 1.01 -1.04
N LEU A 221 16.09 0.78 -2.19
CA LEU A 221 16.01 -0.56 -2.81
C LEU A 221 17.33 -0.84 -3.54
N ALA A 222 17.95 -2.00 -3.23
CA ALA A 222 19.27 -2.33 -3.77
C ALA A 222 19.29 -2.41 -5.30
N ASP A 223 18.20 -2.84 -5.91
CA ASP A 223 18.03 -3.06 -7.34
C ASP A 223 17.20 -1.95 -8.04
N HIS A 224 16.96 -0.80 -7.40
CA HIS A 224 16.02 0.23 -7.90
C HIS A 224 16.21 0.63 -9.37
N LYS A 225 17.45 0.67 -9.88
CA LYS A 225 17.77 1.04 -11.27
C LYS A 225 17.28 0.01 -12.31
N SER A 226 17.15 -1.26 -11.93
CA SER A 226 16.64 -2.32 -12.82
C SER A 226 15.12 -2.46 -12.75
N LEU A 227 14.49 -1.87 -11.73
CA LEU A 227 13.05 -1.93 -11.55
C LEU A 227 12.33 -1.05 -12.56
N ARG A 228 11.23 -1.60 -13.08
CA ARG A 228 10.24 -0.91 -13.92
C ARG A 228 8.84 -1.28 -13.43
N ARG A 229 7.82 -0.55 -13.86
CA ARG A 229 6.43 -0.90 -13.58
C ARG A 229 6.06 -2.21 -14.27
N HIS A 230 5.30 -3.06 -13.58
CA HIS A 230 4.96 -4.40 -14.07
C HIS A 230 4.27 -4.41 -15.44
N TYR A 231 3.44 -3.42 -15.76
CA TYR A 231 2.78 -3.38 -17.06
C TYR A 231 3.76 -3.24 -18.24
N GLY A 232 5.00 -2.77 -18.02
CA GLY A 232 6.03 -2.70 -19.05
C GLY A 232 6.50 -4.08 -19.53
N THR A 233 6.22 -5.14 -18.77
CA THR A 233 6.46 -6.53 -19.25
C THR A 233 5.29 -7.07 -20.07
N ARG A 234 4.15 -6.36 -20.10
CA ARG A 234 2.91 -6.80 -20.76
C ARG A 234 2.64 -6.02 -22.04
N PHE A 235 2.99 -4.74 -22.06
CA PHE A 235 2.72 -3.83 -23.16
C PHE A 235 4.01 -3.09 -23.51
N ARG A 236 4.25 -2.88 -24.80
CA ARG A 236 5.42 -2.14 -25.28
C ARG A 236 5.21 -0.61 -25.32
N ASP A 237 3.95 -0.19 -25.45
CA ASP A 237 3.52 1.20 -25.63
C ASP A 237 2.01 1.33 -25.33
N ALA A 238 1.48 2.56 -25.35
CA ALA A 238 0.07 2.84 -25.11
C ALA A 238 -0.85 2.32 -26.23
N GLN A 239 -0.34 2.15 -27.46
CA GLN A 239 -1.10 1.56 -28.56
C GLN A 239 -1.40 0.08 -28.27
N ALA A 240 -0.39 -0.68 -27.81
CA ALA A 240 -0.57 -2.07 -27.40
C ALA A 240 -1.57 -2.22 -26.24
N VAL A 241 -1.67 -1.22 -25.35
CA VAL A 241 -2.72 -1.17 -24.32
C VAL A 241 -4.10 -0.96 -24.96
N VAL A 242 -4.24 -0.03 -25.90
CA VAL A 242 -5.48 0.19 -26.65
C VAL A 242 -5.90 -1.07 -27.39
N ASP A 243 -5.00 -1.71 -28.13
CA ASP A 243 -5.25 -2.94 -28.88
C ASP A 243 -5.76 -4.05 -27.95
N HIS A 244 -5.10 -4.25 -26.79
CA HIS A 244 -5.54 -5.22 -25.80
C HIS A 244 -6.95 -4.91 -25.25
N VAL A 245 -7.24 -3.64 -24.96
CA VAL A 245 -8.57 -3.22 -24.50
C VAL A 245 -9.62 -3.47 -25.58
N LEU A 246 -9.32 -3.21 -26.85
CA LEU A 246 -10.23 -3.45 -27.97
C LEU A 246 -10.51 -4.95 -28.16
N GLU A 247 -9.47 -5.77 -28.17
CA GLU A 247 -9.58 -7.23 -28.30
C GLU A 247 -10.37 -7.88 -27.15
N ASN A 248 -10.35 -7.27 -25.97
CA ASN A 248 -10.92 -7.83 -24.74
C ASN A 248 -12.04 -6.97 -24.15
N PHE A 249 -12.58 -5.99 -24.89
CA PHE A 249 -13.47 -4.96 -24.35
C PHE A 249 -14.69 -5.57 -23.66
N ASP A 250 -15.36 -6.49 -24.34
CA ASP A 250 -16.55 -7.17 -23.83
C ASP A 250 -16.21 -7.99 -22.57
N HIS A 251 -15.10 -8.73 -22.57
CA HIS A 251 -14.68 -9.51 -21.41
C HIS A 251 -14.34 -8.63 -20.20
N LEU A 252 -13.52 -7.59 -20.39
CA LEU A 252 -13.09 -6.68 -19.31
C LEU A 252 -14.29 -5.93 -18.71
N THR A 253 -15.16 -5.40 -19.56
CA THR A 253 -16.33 -4.62 -19.11
C THR A 253 -17.41 -5.50 -18.50
N SER A 254 -17.74 -6.66 -19.09
CA SER A 254 -18.73 -7.58 -18.55
C SER A 254 -18.29 -8.18 -17.21
N THR A 255 -17.02 -8.56 -17.07
CA THR A 255 -16.47 -9.09 -15.81
C THR A 255 -16.51 -8.04 -14.71
N THR A 256 -16.14 -6.79 -15.02
CA THR A 256 -16.19 -5.67 -14.05
C THR A 256 -17.63 -5.38 -13.62
N ARG A 257 -18.58 -5.36 -14.56
CA ARG A 257 -20.00 -5.14 -14.28
C ARG A 257 -20.59 -6.31 -13.47
N LEU A 258 -20.21 -7.54 -13.78
CA LEU A 258 -20.63 -8.72 -13.05
C LEU A 258 -20.15 -8.67 -11.61
N TRP A 259 -18.86 -8.36 -11.36
CA TRP A 259 -18.36 -8.15 -10.00
C TRP A 259 -19.14 -7.07 -9.25
N ARG A 260 -19.34 -5.90 -9.87
CA ARG A 260 -20.15 -4.82 -9.27
C ARG A 260 -21.56 -5.30 -8.93
N GLN A 261 -22.22 -5.98 -9.87
CA GLN A 261 -23.58 -6.46 -9.66
C GLN A 261 -23.62 -7.49 -8.53
N THR A 262 -22.70 -8.45 -8.51
CA THR A 262 -22.56 -9.44 -7.44
C THR A 262 -22.29 -8.81 -6.08
N TRP A 263 -21.45 -7.77 -6.02
CA TRP A 263 -21.14 -7.04 -4.79
C TRP A 263 -22.37 -6.34 -4.20
N TYR A 264 -23.16 -5.67 -5.04
CA TYR A 264 -24.33 -4.90 -4.60
C TYR A 264 -25.66 -5.69 -4.60
N ASP A 265 -25.71 -6.88 -5.19
CA ASP A 265 -26.80 -7.84 -5.04
C ASP A 265 -26.62 -8.58 -3.70
N SER A 266 -26.95 -7.85 -2.63
CA SER A 266 -26.72 -8.26 -1.25
C SER A 266 -27.86 -7.77 -0.35
N THR A 267 -28.06 -8.48 0.76
CA THR A 267 -28.98 -8.05 1.84
C THR A 267 -28.34 -7.02 2.78
N LEU A 268 -27.03 -6.75 2.64
CA LEU A 268 -26.33 -5.74 3.42
C LEU A 268 -26.65 -4.32 2.92
N PRO A 269 -26.65 -3.30 3.80
CA PRO A 269 -26.93 -1.93 3.40
C PRO A 269 -25.94 -1.40 2.35
N TYR A 270 -26.45 -0.69 1.34
CA TYR A 270 -25.62 -0.14 0.26
C TYR A 270 -24.46 0.74 0.77
N TRP A 271 -24.73 1.63 1.73
CA TRP A 271 -23.71 2.51 2.33
C TRP A 271 -22.59 1.72 3.01
N PHE A 272 -22.92 0.58 3.61
CA PHE A 272 -21.97 -0.30 4.30
C PHE A 272 -21.06 -0.97 3.27
N LEU A 273 -21.66 -1.56 2.23
CA LEU A 273 -20.94 -2.19 1.12
C LEU A 273 -19.99 -1.20 0.41
N ASP A 274 -20.46 0.01 0.13
CA ASP A 274 -19.66 1.06 -0.48
C ASP A 274 -18.47 1.44 0.42
N ARG A 275 -18.72 1.72 1.70
CA ARG A 275 -17.67 2.13 2.65
C ARG A 275 -16.61 1.06 2.86
N THR A 276 -17.00 -0.20 3.08
CA THR A 276 -16.04 -1.28 3.37
C THR A 276 -15.24 -1.73 2.15
N PHE A 277 -15.68 -1.36 0.94
CA PHE A 277 -14.98 -1.70 -0.30
C PHE A 277 -14.16 -0.54 -0.87
N ALA A 278 -14.59 0.71 -0.66
CA ALA A 278 -13.92 1.88 -1.21
C ALA A 278 -12.43 1.99 -0.82
N THR A 279 -12.02 1.41 0.30
CA THR A 279 -10.61 1.36 0.75
C THR A 279 -9.71 0.57 -0.19
N VAL A 280 -10.26 -0.36 -0.99
CA VAL A 280 -9.52 -1.15 -2.01
C VAL A 280 -8.92 -0.23 -3.08
N ALA A 281 -9.52 0.96 -3.30
CA ALA A 281 -9.02 1.94 -4.26
C ALA A 281 -7.57 2.36 -3.98
N THR A 282 -7.08 2.26 -2.74
CA THR A 282 -5.68 2.52 -2.38
C THR A 282 -4.69 1.72 -3.22
N LEU A 283 -5.04 0.51 -3.66
CA LEU A 283 -4.20 -0.32 -4.54
C LEU A 283 -3.97 0.30 -5.93
N ALA A 284 -4.87 1.18 -6.38
CA ALA A 284 -4.81 1.85 -7.67
C ALA A 284 -4.18 3.26 -7.57
N THR A 285 -3.35 3.51 -6.56
CA THR A 285 -2.73 4.81 -6.28
C THR A 285 -1.22 4.72 -6.19
N ALA A 286 -0.55 5.86 -6.02
CA ALA A 286 0.91 5.92 -5.83
C ALA A 286 1.39 5.30 -4.50
N THR A 287 0.48 4.85 -3.63
CA THR A 287 0.83 4.09 -2.42
C THR A 287 1.44 2.71 -2.77
N CYS A 288 1.08 2.12 -3.93
CA CYS A 288 1.42 0.74 -4.26
C CYS A 288 2.27 0.62 -5.53
N TYR A 289 3.21 -0.32 -5.52
CA TYR A 289 4.09 -0.67 -6.64
C TYR A 289 3.99 -2.15 -6.93
N ARG A 290 3.84 -2.50 -8.21
CA ARG A 290 4.15 -3.84 -8.71
C ARG A 290 5.27 -3.70 -9.72
N PHE A 291 6.41 -4.31 -9.43
CA PHE A 291 7.58 -4.22 -10.29
C PHE A 291 7.57 -5.27 -11.41
N ASN A 292 8.37 -5.04 -12.45
CA ASN A 292 8.58 -5.94 -13.58
C ASN A 292 9.03 -7.36 -13.19
N ASN A 293 9.72 -7.51 -12.06
CA ASN A 293 10.08 -8.82 -11.50
C ASN A 293 8.95 -9.51 -10.69
N GLY A 294 7.76 -8.90 -10.62
CA GLY A 294 6.60 -9.42 -9.88
C GLY A 294 6.55 -9.02 -8.40
N ARG A 295 7.60 -8.40 -7.83
CA ARG A 295 7.61 -7.92 -6.44
C ARG A 295 6.55 -6.85 -6.23
N PHE A 296 5.66 -7.06 -5.27
CA PHE A 296 4.71 -6.06 -4.78
C PHE A 296 5.30 -5.33 -3.57
N TYR A 297 5.32 -4.00 -3.63
CA TYR A 297 5.89 -3.12 -2.63
C TYR A 297 4.93 -1.97 -2.34
N GLY A 298 4.87 -1.49 -1.11
CA GLY A 298 3.97 -0.42 -0.72
C GLY A 298 4.67 0.64 0.10
N TRP A 299 4.20 1.87 -0.01
CA TRP A 299 4.42 2.90 1.01
C TRP A 299 3.28 2.81 2.02
N GLU A 300 3.34 3.56 3.11
CA GLU A 300 2.17 3.65 4.00
C GLU A 300 1.07 4.51 3.39
N GLY A 301 1.42 5.59 2.70
CA GLY A 301 0.48 6.40 1.94
C GLY A 301 1.16 7.05 0.73
N THR A 302 0.39 7.80 -0.04
CA THR A 302 0.90 8.46 -1.24
C THR A 302 2.06 9.40 -0.87
N TYR A 303 3.26 9.11 -1.38
CA TYR A 303 4.50 9.85 -1.10
C TYR A 303 4.89 10.02 0.38
N CYS A 304 4.25 9.30 1.33
CA CYS A 304 4.78 9.24 2.69
C CYS A 304 4.96 7.83 3.18
N CYS A 305 6.09 7.80 3.88
CA CYS A 305 6.54 6.80 4.77
C CYS A 305 6.92 5.57 3.96
N ALA A 306 8.19 5.60 3.55
CA ALA A 306 8.79 4.63 2.67
C ALA A 306 8.82 3.25 3.32
N GLY A 307 8.76 2.23 2.47
CA GLY A 307 8.78 0.84 2.88
C GLY A 307 7.41 0.25 3.11
N THR A 308 7.27 -1.06 2.82
CA THR A 308 6.05 -1.83 3.10
C THR A 308 5.92 -2.02 4.61
N CYS A 309 5.57 -0.94 5.31
CA CYS A 309 5.74 -0.86 6.75
C CYS A 309 4.88 -1.90 7.47
N THR A 310 5.52 -2.86 8.13
CA THR A 310 4.89 -4.08 8.64
C THR A 310 3.83 -3.78 9.69
N HIS A 311 4.08 -2.78 10.55
CA HIS A 311 3.16 -2.37 11.58
C HIS A 311 1.93 -1.59 11.05
N VAL A 312 1.94 -1.09 9.81
CA VAL A 312 0.81 -0.40 9.15
C VAL A 312 0.07 -1.39 8.26
N TRP A 313 0.82 -2.10 7.42
CA TRP A 313 0.27 -3.06 6.46
C TRP A 313 -0.31 -4.31 7.13
N GLN A 314 -0.06 -4.55 8.41
CA GLN A 314 -0.80 -5.60 9.14
C GLN A 314 -2.31 -5.30 9.23
N TYR A 315 -2.73 -4.04 9.29
CA TYR A 315 -4.15 -3.72 9.37
C TYR A 315 -4.87 -3.99 8.03
N ALA A 316 -4.15 -3.89 6.90
CA ALA A 316 -4.71 -4.02 5.57
C ALA A 316 -5.24 -5.44 5.31
N GLN A 317 -6.57 -5.64 5.32
CA GLN A 317 -7.20 -6.94 5.03
C GLN A 317 -7.60 -7.09 3.56
N ALA A 318 -7.84 -5.99 2.85
CA ALA A 318 -8.38 -6.00 1.49
C ALA A 318 -7.48 -6.73 0.47
N VAL A 319 -6.17 -6.47 0.50
CA VAL A 319 -5.25 -6.90 -0.56
C VAL A 319 -5.17 -8.41 -0.67
N ALA A 320 -4.98 -9.10 0.46
CA ALA A 320 -4.88 -10.56 0.50
C ALA A 320 -6.18 -11.26 0.06
N ARG A 321 -7.33 -10.59 0.17
CA ARG A 321 -8.64 -11.15 -0.13
C ARG A 321 -9.11 -10.87 -1.56
N MET A 322 -8.68 -9.75 -2.14
CA MET A 322 -9.03 -9.35 -3.50
C MET A 322 -7.95 -9.72 -4.52
N PHE A 323 -6.68 -9.61 -4.13
CA PHE A 323 -5.51 -9.84 -4.98
C PHE A 323 -4.45 -10.66 -4.23
N PRO A 324 -4.77 -11.92 -3.84
CA PRO A 324 -3.93 -12.72 -2.94
C PRO A 324 -2.49 -12.93 -3.42
N GLU A 325 -2.26 -12.92 -4.73
CA GLU A 325 -0.92 -13.01 -5.32
C GLU A 325 0.01 -11.87 -4.90
N LEU A 326 -0.51 -10.65 -4.71
CA LEU A 326 0.30 -9.48 -4.35
C LEU A 326 0.89 -9.64 -2.94
N GLU A 327 0.06 -10.03 -1.98
CA GLU A 327 0.51 -10.23 -0.60
C GLU A 327 1.41 -11.46 -0.45
N ARG A 328 1.15 -12.55 -1.19
CA ARG A 328 2.09 -13.67 -1.28
C ARG A 328 3.45 -13.23 -1.81
N ALA A 329 3.48 -12.42 -2.88
CA ALA A 329 4.72 -11.89 -3.43
C ALA A 329 5.46 -11.03 -2.39
N THR A 330 4.76 -10.19 -1.62
CA THR A 330 5.38 -9.44 -0.50
C THR A 330 5.95 -10.39 0.56
N ARG A 331 5.21 -11.43 0.97
CA ARG A 331 5.73 -12.39 1.96
C ARG A 331 7.01 -13.08 1.49
N GLU A 332 7.02 -13.56 0.25
CA GLU A 332 8.14 -14.33 -0.28
C GLU A 332 9.35 -13.48 -0.63
N MET A 333 9.13 -12.28 -1.18
CA MET A 333 10.19 -11.47 -1.76
C MET A 333 10.71 -10.38 -0.82
N ILE A 334 9.88 -9.94 0.15
CA ILE A 334 10.22 -8.85 1.07
C ILE A 334 10.32 -9.40 2.49
N ASP A 335 9.19 -9.69 3.15
CA ASP A 335 9.15 -9.97 4.59
C ASP A 335 10.01 -11.19 4.97
N PHE A 336 9.80 -12.33 4.30
CA PHE A 336 10.64 -13.53 4.45
C PHE A 336 11.67 -13.65 3.33
N GLY A 337 11.99 -12.53 2.67
CA GLY A 337 12.92 -12.42 1.54
C GLY A 337 14.01 -11.40 1.85
N ALA A 338 14.00 -10.26 1.14
CA ALA A 338 15.03 -9.21 1.23
C ALA A 338 15.17 -8.57 2.62
N SER A 339 14.13 -8.62 3.45
CA SER A 339 14.05 -7.96 4.76
C SER A 339 14.19 -8.91 5.95
N PHE A 340 14.50 -10.19 5.67
CA PHE A 340 14.59 -11.23 6.68
C PHE A 340 16.04 -11.46 7.13
N HIS A 341 16.27 -11.49 8.44
CA HIS A 341 17.57 -11.78 9.03
C HIS A 341 17.61 -13.26 9.44
N ASP A 342 18.34 -14.08 8.70
CA ASP A 342 18.33 -15.54 8.86
C ASP A 342 18.92 -16.04 10.19
N ASP A 343 19.79 -15.25 10.82
CA ASP A 343 20.45 -15.54 12.09
C ASP A 343 19.55 -15.30 13.31
N THR A 344 18.71 -14.26 13.24
CA THR A 344 17.84 -13.84 14.34
C THR A 344 16.38 -14.18 14.13
N GLY A 345 15.90 -14.27 12.89
CA GLY A 345 14.48 -14.34 12.56
C GLY A 345 13.78 -12.98 12.53
N LEU A 346 14.52 -11.88 12.61
CA LEU A 346 13.99 -10.52 12.53
C LEU A 346 13.48 -10.21 11.12
N ILE A 347 12.38 -9.48 11.02
CA ILE A 347 11.86 -8.89 9.78
C ILE A 347 11.95 -7.37 9.89
N ASP A 348 12.68 -6.75 8.98
CA ASP A 348 12.83 -5.28 8.93
C ASP A 348 11.47 -4.60 8.75
N TYR A 349 11.12 -3.71 9.68
CA TYR A 349 9.74 -3.20 9.75
C TYR A 349 9.35 -2.27 8.60
N ARG A 350 10.29 -1.67 7.85
CA ARG A 350 10.00 -0.90 6.63
C ARG A 350 10.51 -1.59 5.36
N GLY A 351 10.53 -2.91 5.37
CA GLY A 351 11.16 -3.66 4.30
C GLY A 351 12.63 -3.22 4.15
N GLU A 352 13.07 -2.97 2.92
CA GLU A 352 14.43 -2.50 2.63
C GLU A 352 14.73 -1.05 3.07
N ALA A 353 13.73 -0.25 3.52
CA ALA A 353 13.91 1.17 3.83
C ALA A 353 14.41 1.47 5.27
N SER A 354 14.17 0.58 6.24
CA SER A 354 14.66 0.71 7.63
C SER A 354 14.77 -0.66 8.26
N ARG A 355 15.93 -0.95 8.86
CA ARG A 355 16.35 -2.30 9.26
C ARG A 355 16.30 -2.54 10.76
N GLU A 356 15.12 -2.36 11.33
CA GLU A 356 14.87 -2.49 12.77
C GLU A 356 13.64 -3.34 13.05
N LEU A 357 13.53 -3.84 14.29
CA LEU A 357 12.38 -4.61 14.76
C LEU A 357 11.27 -3.66 15.22
N ALA A 358 10.08 -3.76 14.62
CA ALA A 358 8.84 -3.37 15.26
C ALA A 358 8.16 -4.64 15.79
N VAL A 359 7.91 -4.71 17.10
CA VAL A 359 7.42 -5.95 17.76
C VAL A 359 6.02 -6.33 17.25
N ASP A 360 5.15 -5.33 17.12
CA ASP A 360 3.82 -5.48 16.53
C ASP A 360 3.90 -5.82 15.03
N GLY A 361 4.81 -5.19 14.29
CA GLY A 361 5.06 -5.48 12.88
C GLY A 361 5.53 -6.92 12.63
N GLN A 362 6.43 -7.44 13.47
CA GLN A 362 6.90 -8.83 13.44
C GLN A 362 5.73 -9.80 13.64
N ALA A 363 4.90 -9.57 14.67
CA ALA A 363 3.72 -10.37 14.94
C ALA A 363 2.71 -10.29 13.77
N GLY A 364 2.49 -9.10 13.23
CA GLY A 364 1.66 -8.87 12.05
C GLY A 364 2.15 -9.58 10.79
N CYS A 365 3.46 -9.72 10.57
CA CYS A 365 4.01 -10.52 9.47
C CYS A 365 3.70 -12.01 9.60
N ILE A 366 3.78 -12.57 10.81
CA ILE A 366 3.46 -13.98 11.10
C ILE A 366 1.98 -14.26 10.84
N LEU A 367 1.10 -13.39 11.33
CA LEU A 367 -0.35 -13.51 11.13
C LEU A 367 -0.74 -13.40 9.66
N ARG A 368 -0.14 -12.45 8.93
CA ARG A 368 -0.30 -12.32 7.48
C ARG A 368 0.23 -13.53 6.72
N ALA A 369 1.34 -14.14 7.13
CA ALA A 369 1.80 -15.39 6.51
C ALA A 369 0.71 -16.49 6.58
N TYR A 370 0.01 -16.60 7.71
CA TYR A 370 -1.08 -17.56 7.84
C TYR A 370 -2.31 -17.19 7.00
N ARG A 371 -2.70 -15.92 6.97
CA ARG A 371 -3.77 -15.41 6.08
C ARG A 371 -3.48 -15.68 4.60
N GLU A 372 -2.22 -15.54 4.17
CA GLU A 372 -1.83 -15.65 2.77
C GLU A 372 -1.80 -17.12 2.35
N HIS A 373 -1.45 -18.01 3.28
CA HIS A 373 -1.61 -19.46 3.14
C HIS A 373 -3.09 -19.85 3.02
N GLN A 374 -3.96 -19.29 3.87
CA GLN A 374 -5.41 -19.51 3.77
C GLN A 374 -5.99 -19.07 2.42
N MET A 375 -5.41 -18.03 1.80
CA MET A 375 -5.78 -17.53 0.48
C MET A 375 -4.98 -18.15 -0.67
N SER A 376 -4.34 -19.31 -0.45
CA SER A 376 -3.63 -20.09 -1.47
C SER A 376 -4.47 -21.29 -1.95
N ALA A 377 -4.24 -21.77 -3.17
CA ALA A 377 -4.94 -22.96 -3.67
C ALA A 377 -4.47 -24.25 -2.97
N ASP A 378 -3.18 -24.29 -2.60
CA ASP A 378 -2.48 -25.44 -2.04
C ASP A 378 -1.42 -25.01 -1.00
N ASP A 379 -0.67 -25.98 -0.48
CA ASP A 379 0.31 -25.78 0.58
C ASP A 379 1.68 -25.26 0.09
N ALA A 380 1.85 -24.96 -1.20
CA ALA A 380 3.16 -24.62 -1.76
C ALA A 380 3.75 -23.34 -1.17
N PHE A 381 2.90 -22.34 -0.97
CA PHE A 381 3.29 -21.08 -0.33
C PHE A 381 3.84 -21.32 1.08
N LEU A 382 3.06 -21.98 1.96
CA LEU A 382 3.49 -22.22 3.33
C LEU A 382 4.73 -23.09 3.39
N ARG A 383 4.84 -24.14 2.56
CA ARG A 383 6.04 -24.98 2.49
C ARG A 383 7.30 -24.16 2.21
N LYS A 384 7.20 -23.13 1.36
CA LYS A 384 8.32 -22.25 1.01
C LYS A 384 8.71 -21.31 2.14
N VAL A 385 7.74 -20.66 2.81
CA VAL A 385 8.02 -19.62 3.81
C VAL A 385 8.16 -20.14 5.24
N TYR A 386 7.61 -21.33 5.56
CA TYR A 386 7.51 -21.85 6.93
C TYR A 386 8.81 -21.85 7.73
N PRO A 387 9.98 -22.27 7.20
CA PRO A 387 11.22 -22.25 7.98
C PRO A 387 11.58 -20.86 8.52
N ARG A 388 11.30 -19.81 7.74
CA ARG A 388 11.55 -18.41 8.15
C ARG A 388 10.45 -17.88 9.06
N VAL A 389 9.19 -18.27 8.81
CA VAL A 389 8.07 -17.98 9.72
C VAL A 389 8.31 -18.56 11.11
N LYS A 390 8.78 -19.82 11.21
CA LYS A 390 9.13 -20.47 12.48
C LYS A 390 10.18 -19.65 13.25
N LYS A 391 11.28 -19.26 12.59
CA LYS A 391 12.31 -18.39 13.19
C LYS A 391 11.75 -17.04 13.63
N ALA A 392 10.83 -16.46 12.87
CA ALA A 392 10.18 -15.20 13.21
C ALA A 392 9.34 -15.30 14.49
N VAL A 393 8.61 -16.40 14.67
CA VAL A 393 7.89 -16.71 15.93
C VAL A 393 8.89 -16.95 17.07
N GLU A 394 9.95 -17.72 16.82
CA GLU A 394 10.99 -17.99 17.83
C GLU A 394 11.69 -16.72 18.33
N LEU A 395 11.84 -15.69 17.49
CA LEU A 395 12.35 -14.38 17.92
C LEU A 395 11.44 -13.74 18.98
N LEU A 396 10.13 -13.70 18.75
CA LEU A 396 9.19 -13.17 19.75
C LEU A 396 9.19 -14.01 21.02
N VAL A 397 9.23 -15.34 20.89
CA VAL A 397 9.31 -16.26 22.04
C VAL A 397 10.60 -16.08 22.85
N ARG A 398 11.74 -15.75 22.23
CA ARG A 398 12.98 -15.47 22.98
C ARG A 398 12.94 -14.14 23.75
N ARG A 399 12.08 -13.21 23.34
CA ARG A 399 11.89 -11.92 24.02
C ARG A 399 10.93 -12.01 25.20
N ASP A 400 10.02 -12.98 25.17
CA ASP A 400 9.24 -13.39 26.35
C ASP A 400 10.16 -14.16 27.31
N LYS A 401 10.81 -13.43 28.22
CA LYS A 401 11.87 -13.93 29.12
C LYS A 401 11.46 -15.15 29.93
N ASP A 402 10.20 -15.17 30.38
CA ASP A 402 9.65 -16.23 31.23
C ASP A 402 8.82 -17.25 30.43
N ALA A 403 8.72 -17.08 29.10
CA ALA A 403 7.85 -17.83 28.19
C ALA A 403 6.39 -17.90 28.71
N ASP A 404 5.93 -16.83 29.36
CA ASP A 404 4.67 -16.79 30.08
C ASP A 404 3.51 -16.25 29.23
N GLY A 405 3.83 -15.72 28.04
CA GLY A 405 2.92 -15.16 27.06
C GLY A 405 2.75 -13.64 27.15
N ILE A 406 3.48 -12.95 28.03
CA ILE A 406 3.44 -11.50 28.20
C ILE A 406 4.82 -10.91 27.89
N LEU A 407 4.85 -9.92 26.99
CA LEU A 407 6.08 -9.19 26.69
C LEU A 407 6.24 -8.04 27.69
N ASP A 408 7.44 -7.90 28.24
CA ASP A 408 7.80 -6.85 29.21
C ASP A 408 9.10 -6.11 28.85
N ASP A 409 9.77 -6.51 27.76
CA ASP A 409 10.97 -5.86 27.27
C ASP A 409 10.68 -4.60 26.43
N ALA A 410 11.72 -3.99 25.85
CA ALA A 410 11.62 -2.77 25.07
C ALA A 410 10.85 -3.00 23.74
N GLN A 411 9.65 -2.44 23.61
CA GLN A 411 8.71 -2.74 22.53
C GLN A 411 8.51 -1.54 21.58
N TYR A 412 9.37 -1.42 20.56
CA TYR A 412 9.14 -0.48 19.45
C TYR A 412 7.91 -0.92 18.64
N ASN A 413 7.03 0.04 18.31
CA ASN A 413 5.69 -0.25 17.82
C ASN A 413 5.13 0.84 16.88
N THR A 414 3.90 0.65 16.36
CA THR A 414 3.27 1.57 15.40
C THR A 414 3.02 3.01 15.88
N LEU A 415 3.20 3.32 17.15
CA LEU A 415 3.20 4.70 17.67
C LEU A 415 4.61 5.32 17.64
N ASP A 416 5.46 4.81 16.74
CA ASP A 416 6.79 5.29 16.35
C ASP A 416 7.79 5.44 17.50
N THR A 417 7.52 4.81 18.64
CA THR A 417 8.30 4.95 19.87
C THR A 417 8.44 3.61 20.60
N THR A 418 9.52 3.46 21.36
CA THR A 418 9.74 2.27 22.18
C THR A 418 9.00 2.43 23.51
N TRP A 419 8.12 1.49 23.81
CA TRP A 419 7.39 1.43 25.08
C TRP A 419 7.95 0.30 25.94
N TYR A 420 7.75 0.41 27.26
CA TYR A 420 8.29 -0.54 28.25
C TYR A 420 7.21 -0.96 29.22
N GLY A 421 7.34 -2.16 29.78
CA GLY A 421 6.35 -2.75 30.68
C GLY A 421 5.41 -3.70 29.96
N GLN A 422 4.37 -4.15 30.68
CA GLN A 422 3.45 -5.16 30.16
C GLN A 422 2.31 -4.47 29.39
N ILE A 423 2.40 -4.55 28.06
CA ILE A 423 1.51 -3.83 27.15
C ILE A 423 0.46 -4.79 26.59
N PRO A 424 -0.83 -4.60 26.90
CA PRO A 424 -1.87 -5.59 26.58
C PRO A 424 -2.06 -5.78 25.08
N TRP A 425 -2.02 -4.71 24.29
CA TRP A 425 -2.25 -4.82 22.85
C TRP A 425 -1.13 -5.57 22.12
N ILE A 426 0.15 -5.27 22.44
CA ILE A 426 1.31 -5.95 21.87
C ILE A 426 1.37 -7.40 22.34
N SER A 427 1.14 -7.66 23.63
CA SER A 427 1.07 -9.02 24.17
C SER A 427 -0.07 -9.83 23.54
N SER A 428 -1.25 -9.23 23.36
CA SER A 428 -2.36 -9.91 22.66
C SER A 428 -1.97 -10.29 21.22
N LEU A 429 -1.30 -9.39 20.50
CA LEU A 429 -0.86 -9.63 19.13
C LEU A 429 0.23 -10.71 19.05
N TYR A 430 1.16 -10.72 20.00
CA TYR A 430 2.12 -11.80 20.19
C TYR A 430 1.44 -13.16 20.37
N LEU A 431 0.44 -13.26 21.24
CA LEU A 431 -0.31 -14.50 21.45
C LEU A 431 -1.02 -14.97 20.18
N ALA A 432 -1.61 -14.06 19.41
CA ALA A 432 -2.20 -14.38 18.12
C ALA A 432 -1.14 -14.90 17.12
N ALA A 433 0.04 -14.27 17.07
CA ALA A 433 1.15 -14.73 16.22
C ALA A 433 1.66 -16.12 16.63
N VAL A 434 1.74 -16.42 17.93
CA VAL A 434 2.10 -17.74 18.42
C VAL A 434 1.03 -18.78 18.08
N ARG A 435 -0.26 -18.45 18.16
CA ARG A 435 -1.36 -19.31 17.68
C ARG A 435 -1.29 -19.56 16.17
N ALA A 436 -0.92 -18.55 15.38
CA ALA A 436 -0.67 -18.72 13.95
C ALA A 436 0.54 -19.65 13.71
N GLY A 437 1.61 -19.49 14.50
CA GLY A 437 2.76 -20.39 14.54
C GLY A 437 2.35 -21.85 14.81
N GLU A 438 1.52 -22.09 15.82
CA GLU A 438 0.93 -23.39 16.12
C GLU A 438 0.17 -23.96 14.90
N ALA A 439 -0.74 -23.18 14.33
CA ALA A 439 -1.58 -23.63 13.21
C ALA A 439 -0.76 -24.01 11.97
N MET A 440 0.26 -23.19 11.64
CA MET A 440 1.18 -23.45 10.55
C MET A 440 2.07 -24.67 10.83
N ALA A 441 2.55 -24.83 12.07
CA ALA A 441 3.37 -25.96 12.48
C ALA A 441 2.62 -27.29 12.35
N LEU A 442 1.35 -27.34 12.74
CA LEU A 442 0.48 -28.50 12.55
C LEU A 442 0.34 -28.87 11.06
N GLU A 443 0.13 -27.90 10.18
CA GLU A 443 0.04 -28.14 8.73
C GLU A 443 1.38 -28.54 8.09
N ARG A 444 2.49 -28.25 8.76
CA ARG A 444 3.84 -28.67 8.34
C ARG A 444 4.34 -29.92 9.06
N ASN A 445 3.51 -30.56 9.87
CA ASN A 445 3.84 -31.74 10.68
C ASN A 445 4.99 -31.51 11.68
N ASP A 446 5.13 -30.29 12.20
CA ASP A 446 6.11 -29.89 13.21
C ASP A 446 5.44 -29.89 14.61
N ALA A 447 5.16 -31.08 15.12
CA ALA A 447 4.36 -31.27 16.33
C ALA A 447 5.03 -30.69 17.59
N GLU A 448 6.37 -30.72 17.67
CA GLU A 448 7.12 -30.18 18.79
C GLU A 448 6.95 -28.65 18.87
N PHE A 449 7.13 -27.96 17.74
CA PHE A 449 6.97 -26.52 17.70
C PHE A 449 5.51 -26.09 17.93
N ALA A 450 4.56 -26.87 17.39
CA ALA A 450 3.14 -26.65 17.65
C ALA A 450 2.81 -26.74 19.16
N ALA A 451 3.33 -27.76 19.86
CA ALA A 451 3.12 -27.93 21.30
C ALA A 451 3.74 -26.78 22.11
N LYS A 452 4.95 -26.32 21.74
CA LYS A 452 5.59 -25.16 22.37
C LYS A 452 4.74 -23.89 22.21
N CYS A 453 4.27 -23.62 20.99
CA CYS A 453 3.41 -22.47 20.71
C CYS A 453 2.10 -22.55 21.50
N ARG A 454 1.46 -23.72 21.55
CA ARG A 454 0.24 -23.95 22.33
C ARG A 454 0.42 -23.60 23.81
N ALA A 455 1.48 -24.11 24.43
CA ALA A 455 1.75 -23.90 25.85
C ALA A 455 1.89 -22.40 26.20
N ILE A 456 2.64 -21.65 25.37
CA ILE A 456 2.81 -20.20 25.54
C ILE A 456 1.46 -19.49 25.36
N ALA A 457 0.72 -19.82 24.30
CA ALA A 457 -0.55 -19.17 24.02
C ALA A 457 -1.59 -19.42 25.13
N GLU A 458 -1.65 -20.63 25.69
CA GLU A 458 -2.53 -20.96 26.82
C GLU A 458 -2.12 -20.24 28.11
N SER A 459 -0.81 -20.21 28.42
CA SER A 459 -0.30 -19.44 29.56
C SER A 459 -0.62 -17.95 29.43
N GLY A 460 -0.31 -17.37 28.27
CA GLY A 460 -0.51 -15.95 28.01
C GLY A 460 -1.96 -15.54 28.03
N SER A 461 -2.86 -16.35 27.44
CA SER A 461 -4.31 -16.09 27.45
C SER A 461 -4.84 -15.92 28.88
N ARG A 462 -4.36 -16.76 29.80
CA ARG A 462 -4.70 -16.70 31.22
C ARG A 462 -4.05 -15.48 31.90
N ARG A 463 -2.74 -15.28 31.71
CA ARG A 463 -1.99 -14.20 32.36
C ARG A 463 -2.39 -12.81 31.89
N LEU A 464 -2.81 -12.66 30.64
CA LEU A 464 -3.31 -11.39 30.10
C LEU A 464 -4.50 -10.90 30.92
N VAL A 465 -5.42 -11.81 31.27
CA VAL A 465 -6.56 -11.49 32.14
C VAL A 465 -6.12 -11.30 33.59
N GLU A 466 -5.34 -12.24 34.15
CA GLU A 466 -4.91 -12.19 35.56
C GLU A 466 -4.12 -10.92 35.91
N LYS A 467 -3.24 -10.46 35.00
CA LYS A 467 -2.34 -9.32 35.26
C LYS A 467 -2.88 -7.99 34.75
N LEU A 468 -3.52 -7.98 33.58
CA LEU A 468 -3.79 -6.73 32.85
C LEU A 468 -5.27 -6.35 32.78
N PHE A 469 -6.21 -7.25 33.09
CA PHE A 469 -7.64 -6.92 33.07
C PHE A 469 -8.11 -6.40 34.41
N ASN A 470 -8.67 -5.19 34.46
CA ASN A 470 -9.13 -4.55 35.69
C ASN A 470 -10.63 -4.81 36.01
N GLY A 471 -11.29 -5.67 35.24
CA GLY A 471 -12.74 -5.90 35.33
C GLY A 471 -13.56 -5.18 34.25
N GLU A 472 -12.99 -4.18 33.58
CA GLU A 472 -13.65 -3.36 32.57
C GLU A 472 -12.84 -3.28 31.27
N SER A 473 -11.52 -3.03 31.37
CA SER A 473 -10.58 -2.93 30.24
C SER A 473 -9.22 -3.53 30.60
N PHE A 474 -8.37 -3.69 29.58
CA PHE A 474 -6.98 -4.10 29.74
C PHE A 474 -6.06 -2.88 29.88
N VAL A 475 -5.29 -2.84 30.96
CA VAL A 475 -4.41 -1.73 31.31
C VAL A 475 -2.95 -2.05 30.99
N HIS A 476 -2.18 -1.01 30.68
CA HIS A 476 -0.73 -1.12 30.51
C HIS A 476 -0.07 -0.99 31.89
N LEU A 477 0.58 -2.05 32.37
CA LEU A 477 1.42 -1.99 33.57
C LEU A 477 2.79 -1.40 33.20
N THR A 478 2.98 -0.12 33.53
CA THR A 478 4.21 0.65 33.25
C THR A 478 5.43 0.02 33.90
N ASP A 479 6.58 0.09 33.23
CA ASP A 479 7.87 -0.26 33.82
C ASP A 479 8.39 0.87 34.75
N PRO A 480 8.55 0.63 36.06
CA PRO A 480 9.10 1.61 36.99
C PRO A 480 10.56 2.01 36.69
N ALA A 481 11.29 1.21 35.91
CA ALA A 481 12.65 1.54 35.49
C ALA A 481 12.71 2.54 34.32
N HIS A 482 11.60 2.75 33.62
CA HIS A 482 11.47 3.66 32.48
C HIS A 482 10.27 4.63 32.62
N PRO A 483 10.15 5.36 33.76
CA PRO A 483 9.00 6.22 34.06
C PRO A 483 8.87 7.44 33.13
N GLU A 484 9.89 7.72 32.33
CA GLU A 484 9.92 8.79 31.33
C GLU A 484 9.28 8.42 30.00
N THR A 485 8.93 7.16 29.77
CA THR A 485 8.43 6.67 28.48
C THR A 485 6.92 6.86 28.34
N ASN A 486 6.44 6.88 27.09
CA ASN A 486 5.00 6.96 26.83
C ASN A 486 4.30 5.70 27.31
N SER A 487 3.11 5.87 27.89
CA SER A 487 2.29 4.76 28.33
C SER A 487 0.82 5.11 28.27
N THR A 488 -0.02 4.12 28.01
CA THR A 488 -1.46 4.27 28.20
C THR A 488 -1.85 4.14 29.67
N GLY A 489 -1.04 3.49 30.52
CA GLY A 489 -1.37 3.23 31.91
C GLY A 489 -2.78 2.63 32.06
N ASN A 490 -3.62 3.30 32.85
CA ASN A 490 -5.03 2.95 33.04
C ASN A 490 -5.97 3.41 31.91
N GLY A 491 -5.43 3.95 30.82
CA GLY A 491 -6.19 4.42 29.67
C GLY A 491 -6.81 3.28 28.89
N VAL A 492 -8.00 3.53 28.34
CA VAL A 492 -8.71 2.63 27.45
C VAL A 492 -8.16 2.82 26.04
N HIS A 493 -7.22 1.97 25.65
CA HIS A 493 -6.64 1.98 24.30
C HIS A 493 -7.50 1.18 23.32
N THR A 494 -7.75 1.68 22.12
CA THR A 494 -8.63 1.01 21.14
C THR A 494 -8.10 -0.36 20.71
N ASP A 495 -6.77 -0.51 20.64
CA ASP A 495 -6.14 -1.75 20.20
C ASP A 495 -5.81 -2.73 21.32
N GLN A 496 -6.26 -2.48 22.57
CA GLN A 496 -5.99 -3.36 23.72
C GLN A 496 -6.28 -4.87 23.48
N LEU A 497 -7.07 -5.20 22.46
CA LEU A 497 -7.38 -6.57 22.00
C LEU A 497 -7.09 -6.84 20.52
N LEU A 498 -6.12 -6.14 19.91
CA LEU A 498 -5.78 -6.29 18.48
C LEU A 498 -5.47 -7.74 18.09
N GLY A 499 -4.79 -8.51 18.95
CA GLY A 499 -4.53 -9.92 18.70
C GLY A 499 -5.80 -10.77 18.61
N GLN A 500 -6.82 -10.49 19.42
CA GLN A 500 -8.10 -11.22 19.38
C GLN A 500 -8.88 -10.86 18.10
N SER A 501 -8.84 -9.60 17.69
CA SER A 501 -9.36 -9.14 16.39
C SER A 501 -8.68 -9.90 15.23
N TRP A 502 -7.35 -10.04 15.27
CA TRP A 502 -6.60 -10.83 14.29
C TRP A 502 -6.93 -12.32 14.31
N ALA A 503 -7.05 -12.93 15.49
CA ALA A 503 -7.41 -14.34 15.63
C ALA A 503 -8.73 -14.64 14.89
N HIS A 504 -9.70 -13.73 14.98
CA HIS A 504 -10.95 -13.84 14.22
C HIS A 504 -10.78 -13.72 12.71
N GLN A 505 -9.91 -12.83 12.22
CA GLN A 505 -9.67 -12.64 10.78
C GLN A 505 -9.13 -13.90 10.10
N VAL A 506 -8.37 -14.72 10.83
CA VAL A 506 -7.73 -15.93 10.31
C VAL A 506 -8.25 -17.23 10.97
N GLY A 507 -9.39 -17.18 11.66
CA GLY A 507 -10.03 -18.38 12.22
C GLY A 507 -9.18 -19.15 13.23
N LEU A 508 -8.36 -18.45 14.03
CA LEU A 508 -7.58 -19.05 15.11
C LEU A 508 -8.42 -19.19 16.39
N PRO A 509 -8.05 -20.10 17.31
CA PRO A 509 -8.65 -20.15 18.65
C PRO A 509 -8.56 -18.79 19.36
N ARG A 510 -9.55 -18.49 20.20
CA ARG A 510 -9.55 -17.28 21.03
C ARG A 510 -8.30 -17.22 21.91
N ILE A 511 -7.74 -16.02 22.03
CA ILE A 511 -6.62 -15.69 22.93
C ILE A 511 -7.11 -14.93 24.16
N VAL A 512 -8.28 -14.31 24.11
CA VAL A 512 -8.93 -13.67 25.25
C VAL A 512 -10.30 -14.30 25.50
N PRO A 513 -10.62 -14.72 26.74
CA PRO A 513 -11.93 -15.24 27.07
C PRO A 513 -13.06 -14.26 26.69
N LEU A 514 -14.25 -14.79 26.39
CA LEU A 514 -15.36 -14.01 25.85
C LEU A 514 -15.76 -12.85 26.76
N GLU A 515 -15.95 -13.10 28.06
CA GLU A 515 -16.43 -12.08 29.01
C GLU A 515 -15.48 -10.87 29.13
N PRO A 516 -14.17 -11.01 29.42
CA PRO A 516 -13.23 -9.88 29.38
C PRO A 516 -13.16 -9.19 28.02
N SER A 517 -13.28 -9.94 26.91
CA SER A 517 -13.26 -9.37 25.56
C SER A 517 -14.46 -8.45 25.33
N LEU A 518 -15.66 -8.89 25.70
CA LEU A 518 -16.89 -8.11 25.58
C LEU A 518 -16.86 -6.89 26.50
N ALA A 519 -16.38 -7.03 27.74
CA ALA A 519 -16.23 -5.92 28.68
C ALA A 519 -15.30 -4.83 28.11
N ALA A 520 -14.13 -5.21 27.60
CA ALA A 520 -13.17 -4.28 27.02
C ALA A 520 -13.71 -3.60 25.75
N LEU A 521 -14.39 -4.33 24.86
CA LEU A 521 -15.02 -3.75 23.67
C LEU A 521 -16.12 -2.75 24.03
N LYS A 522 -16.98 -3.09 24.99
CA LYS A 522 -18.00 -2.16 25.51
C LYS A 522 -17.36 -0.90 26.11
N SER A 523 -16.24 -1.05 26.80
CA SER A 523 -15.48 0.08 27.35
C SER A 523 -14.88 0.96 26.25
N ILE A 524 -14.32 0.37 25.19
CA ILE A 524 -13.85 1.12 24.02
C ILE A 524 -15.01 1.92 23.41
N TYR A 525 -16.18 1.29 23.20
CA TYR A 525 -17.34 2.02 22.69
C TYR A 525 -17.78 3.13 23.65
N GLN A 526 -17.87 2.84 24.94
CA GLN A 526 -18.36 3.79 25.93
C GLN A 526 -17.46 5.02 26.09
N TYR A 527 -16.14 4.84 26.06
CA TYR A 527 -15.19 5.90 26.42
C TYR A 527 -14.45 6.51 25.23
N ASN A 528 -14.21 5.74 24.17
CA ASN A 528 -13.44 6.21 23.02
C ASN A 528 -14.30 6.70 21.86
N PHE A 529 -15.53 6.18 21.71
CA PHE A 529 -16.45 6.63 20.67
C PHE A 529 -17.16 7.91 21.12
N THR A 530 -17.15 8.93 20.27
CA THR A 530 -17.87 10.18 20.50
C THR A 530 -18.50 10.68 19.21
N PRO A 531 -19.71 11.27 19.24
CA PRO A 531 -20.31 11.94 18.09
C PRO A 531 -19.63 13.28 17.75
N ASP A 532 -18.80 13.81 18.65
CA ASP A 532 -18.00 15.01 18.43
C ASP A 532 -16.64 14.89 19.14
N ILE A 533 -15.56 14.90 18.37
CA ILE A 533 -14.18 14.82 18.89
C ILE A 533 -13.66 16.14 19.49
N GLY A 534 -14.28 17.28 19.17
CA GLY A 534 -13.83 18.62 19.55
C GLY A 534 -13.74 18.82 21.07
N PRO A 535 -14.80 18.52 21.85
CA PRO A 535 -14.80 18.65 23.30
C PRO A 535 -13.69 17.86 24.00
N TYR A 536 -13.41 16.63 23.55
CA TYR A 536 -12.35 15.81 24.12
C TYR A 536 -10.97 16.45 23.90
N ARG A 537 -10.67 16.83 22.65
CA ARG A 537 -9.37 17.44 22.33
C ARG A 537 -9.17 18.77 23.03
N ALA A 538 -10.23 19.58 23.20
CA ALA A 538 -10.17 20.81 23.98
C ALA A 538 -9.92 20.56 25.48
N ARG A 539 -10.47 19.47 26.05
CA ARG A 539 -10.26 19.10 27.45
C ARG A 539 -8.80 18.67 27.74
N PHE A 540 -8.16 18.00 26.79
CA PHE A 540 -6.82 17.42 26.95
C PHE A 540 -5.71 18.18 26.22
N ASP A 541 -5.97 19.39 25.71
CA ASP A 541 -5.04 20.22 24.94
C ASP A 541 -3.72 20.52 25.68
N LYS A 542 -3.79 20.64 27.01
CA LYS A 542 -2.64 20.87 27.90
C LYS A 542 -1.86 19.61 28.21
N VAL A 543 -2.47 18.43 28.09
CA VAL A 543 -1.86 17.12 28.38
C VAL A 543 -1.25 16.53 27.13
N PHE A 544 -2.04 16.42 26.05
CA PHE A 544 -1.62 15.86 24.77
C PHE A 544 -1.57 16.98 23.73
N LYS A 545 -0.37 17.52 23.50
CA LYS A 545 -0.17 18.62 22.56
C LYS A 545 -0.10 18.10 21.13
N GLY A 546 -0.91 18.66 20.23
CA GLY A 546 -0.87 18.38 18.80
C GLY A 546 -1.82 17.28 18.34
N GLY A 547 -1.35 16.45 17.42
CA GLY A 547 -2.13 15.43 16.73
C GLY A 547 -2.88 16.00 15.51
N ARG A 548 -2.98 15.19 14.47
CA ARG A 548 -3.64 15.51 13.20
C ARG A 548 -5.16 15.44 13.36
N TRP A 549 -5.88 16.19 12.54
CA TRP A 549 -7.34 16.24 12.54
C TRP A 549 -7.91 15.37 11.41
N TYR A 550 -8.10 14.09 11.69
CA TYR A 550 -8.75 13.17 10.75
C TYR A 550 -10.29 13.22 10.86
N ALA A 551 -10.80 13.37 12.08
CA ALA A 551 -12.12 13.94 12.35
C ALA A 551 -11.95 15.43 12.71
N MET A 552 -12.93 16.28 12.38
CA MET A 552 -12.98 17.70 12.74
C MET A 552 -13.91 17.94 13.93
N PRO A 553 -13.83 19.09 14.64
CA PRO A 553 -14.86 19.46 15.61
C PRO A 553 -16.26 19.40 14.99
N GLY A 554 -17.22 18.81 15.70
CA GLY A 554 -18.57 18.50 15.22
C GLY A 554 -18.69 17.18 14.45
N GLU A 555 -17.59 16.44 14.28
CA GLU A 555 -17.61 15.11 13.67
C GLU A 555 -17.28 14.02 14.71
N GLY A 556 -17.94 12.87 14.55
CA GLY A 556 -17.66 11.73 15.39
C GLY A 556 -16.33 11.07 15.07
N GLY A 557 -15.72 10.45 16.09
CA GLY A 557 -14.52 9.64 15.95
C GLY A 557 -14.42 8.56 17.03
N LEU A 558 -13.58 7.55 16.80
CA LEU A 558 -13.04 6.71 17.86
C LEU A 558 -11.65 7.27 18.24
N LEU A 559 -11.53 7.86 19.41
CA LEU A 559 -10.27 8.38 19.93
C LEU A 559 -9.33 7.22 20.28
N MET A 560 -8.06 7.29 19.89
CA MET A 560 -7.11 6.19 20.09
C MET A 560 -6.98 5.74 21.55
N CYS A 561 -6.93 6.68 22.49
CA CYS A 561 -6.88 6.35 23.92
C CYS A 561 -7.61 7.40 24.76
N THR A 562 -8.33 6.95 25.80
CA THR A 562 -9.05 7.83 26.74
C THR A 562 -8.82 7.40 28.19
N TRP A 563 -8.95 8.32 29.15
CA TRP A 563 -8.69 8.08 30.58
C TRP A 563 -9.93 8.39 31.44
N PRO A 564 -10.98 7.55 31.38
CA PRO A 564 -12.21 7.78 32.14
C PRO A 564 -11.98 7.80 33.66
N HIS A 565 -10.99 7.06 34.15
CA HIS A 565 -10.65 6.92 35.57
C HIS A 565 -9.41 7.72 36.01
N GLY A 566 -8.95 8.66 35.18
CA GLY A 566 -7.73 9.45 35.42
C GLY A 566 -6.43 8.74 34.99
N GLY A 567 -5.29 9.43 35.16
CA GLY A 567 -3.96 8.94 34.76
C GLY A 567 -3.41 9.52 33.44
N ALA A 568 -4.13 10.43 32.79
CA ALA A 568 -3.69 11.07 31.54
C ALA A 568 -2.39 11.90 31.72
N ASP A 569 -2.21 12.56 32.86
CA ASP A 569 -1.04 13.42 33.13
C ASP A 569 0.29 12.64 33.19
N SER A 570 0.22 11.33 33.45
CA SER A 570 1.37 10.42 33.44
C SER A 570 1.53 9.64 32.13
N ALA A 571 0.60 9.79 31.18
CA ALA A 571 0.59 9.02 29.94
C ALA A 571 1.52 9.62 28.87
N ALA A 572 1.55 10.96 28.80
CA ALA A 572 2.55 11.68 28.03
C ALA A 572 3.88 11.55 28.79
N GLY A 573 4.79 10.72 28.26
CA GLY A 573 6.12 10.54 28.84
C GLY A 573 6.87 11.86 28.97
N LYS A 574 8.04 11.82 29.60
CA LYS A 574 8.94 12.98 29.77
C LYS A 574 10.22 12.86 28.93
N SER A 575 10.38 11.77 28.17
CA SER A 575 11.51 11.53 27.29
C SER A 575 11.46 12.38 26.02
N GLY A 576 12.49 12.26 25.18
CA GLY A 576 12.51 12.84 23.83
C GLY A 576 11.36 12.33 22.94
N ASP A 577 10.73 11.21 23.30
CA ASP A 577 9.63 10.57 22.57
C ASP A 577 8.24 11.04 23.02
N ALA A 578 8.16 11.95 23.99
CA ALA A 578 6.90 12.47 24.52
C ALA A 578 5.97 13.07 23.44
N TRP A 579 6.53 13.48 22.30
CA TRP A 579 5.77 13.97 21.15
C TRP A 579 4.74 12.95 20.63
N ALA A 580 5.02 11.65 20.72
CA ALA A 580 4.14 10.61 20.21
C ALA A 580 2.83 10.45 21.01
N ALA A 581 2.77 10.99 22.24
CA ALA A 581 1.53 11.06 23.01
C ALA A 581 0.44 11.90 22.30
N MET A 582 0.80 12.73 21.32
CA MET A 582 -0.16 13.43 20.47
C MET A 582 -1.10 12.47 19.70
N TYR A 583 -0.65 11.24 19.41
CA TYR A 583 -1.44 10.23 18.72
C TYR A 583 -2.67 9.80 19.50
N PHE A 584 -2.65 9.90 20.83
CA PHE A 584 -3.81 9.56 21.67
C PHE A 584 -5.05 10.40 21.38
N ASN A 585 -4.88 11.59 20.78
CA ASN A 585 -5.96 12.47 20.34
C ASN A 585 -6.47 12.18 18.91
N GLU A 586 -5.83 11.28 18.17
CA GLU A 586 -6.15 11.03 16.77
C GLU A 586 -7.20 9.92 16.61
N CYS A 587 -7.91 9.94 15.47
CA CYS A 587 -8.85 8.89 15.05
C CYS A 587 -8.30 8.21 13.80
N TRP A 588 -7.61 7.08 13.97
CA TRP A 588 -7.01 6.35 12.86
C TRP A 588 -8.04 5.42 12.25
N THR A 589 -8.33 5.60 10.95
CA THR A 589 -9.34 4.80 10.25
C THR A 589 -9.04 3.30 10.31
N GLY A 590 -7.76 2.91 10.28
CA GLY A 590 -7.37 1.51 10.47
C GLY A 590 -7.75 0.94 11.83
N TYR A 591 -7.64 1.74 12.90
CA TYR A 591 -8.02 1.35 14.26
C TYR A 591 -9.54 1.30 14.40
N GLU A 592 -10.22 2.30 13.85
CA GLU A 592 -11.69 2.35 13.84
C GLU A 592 -12.28 1.12 13.15
N TYR A 593 -11.76 0.75 11.97
CA TYR A 593 -12.20 -0.44 11.25
C TYR A 593 -11.84 -1.73 11.98
N GLN A 594 -10.65 -1.86 12.59
CA GLN A 594 -10.29 -3.09 13.32
C GLN A 594 -11.19 -3.29 14.55
N VAL A 595 -11.48 -2.23 15.31
CA VAL A 595 -12.39 -2.30 16.45
C VAL A 595 -13.81 -2.64 15.99
N ALA A 596 -14.31 -1.98 14.95
CA ALA A 596 -15.64 -2.28 14.41
C ALA A 596 -15.78 -3.73 13.94
N SER A 597 -14.76 -4.23 13.24
CA SER A 597 -14.67 -5.63 12.81
C SER A 597 -14.72 -6.59 14.00
N HIS A 598 -13.96 -6.29 15.05
CA HIS A 598 -13.93 -7.09 16.27
C HIS A 598 -15.28 -7.07 17.00
N MET A 599 -15.90 -5.91 17.15
CA MET A 599 -17.24 -5.74 17.74
C MET A 599 -18.29 -6.58 17.01
N ILE A 600 -18.36 -6.48 15.67
CA ILE A 600 -19.32 -7.26 14.87
C ILE A 600 -19.09 -8.76 15.05
N ARG A 601 -17.84 -9.22 15.06
CA ARG A 601 -17.52 -10.66 15.23
C ARG A 601 -17.97 -11.19 16.59
N GLU A 602 -17.89 -10.37 17.63
CA GLU A 602 -18.30 -10.69 19.00
C GLU A 602 -19.79 -10.45 19.27
N GLY A 603 -20.57 -9.99 18.27
CA GLY A 603 -22.01 -9.76 18.39
C GLY A 603 -22.42 -8.35 18.84
N LEU A 604 -21.48 -7.42 19.01
CA LEU A 604 -21.72 -5.99 19.21
C LEU A 604 -21.93 -5.30 17.87
N VAL A 605 -22.98 -5.74 17.14
CA VAL A 605 -23.19 -5.38 15.74
C VAL A 605 -23.52 -3.90 15.60
N ASP A 606 -24.40 -3.36 16.44
CA ASP A 606 -24.83 -1.96 16.34
C ASP A 606 -23.68 -0.99 16.66
N GLU A 607 -22.85 -1.29 17.66
CA GLU A 607 -21.67 -0.52 18.01
C GLU A 607 -20.64 -0.50 16.86
N GLY A 608 -20.38 -1.67 16.28
CA GLY A 608 -19.49 -1.78 15.13
C GLY A 608 -20.02 -1.03 13.90
N LEU A 609 -21.32 -1.12 13.62
CA LEU A 609 -21.97 -0.36 12.54
C LEU A 609 -21.93 1.14 12.78
N ALA A 610 -22.11 1.60 14.02
CA ALA A 610 -22.04 3.01 14.37
C ALA A 610 -20.65 3.61 14.08
N ILE A 611 -19.57 2.89 14.44
CA ILE A 611 -18.19 3.31 14.14
C ILE A 611 -17.98 3.41 12.62
N VAL A 612 -18.39 2.39 11.85
CA VAL A 612 -18.23 2.37 10.39
C VAL A 612 -19.06 3.48 9.74
N ARG A 613 -20.29 3.69 10.23
CA ARG A 613 -21.18 4.72 9.72
C ARG A 613 -20.60 6.12 9.91
N MET A 614 -19.97 6.37 11.06
CA MET A 614 -19.29 7.63 11.34
C MET A 614 -18.06 7.85 10.43
N ILE A 615 -17.31 6.81 10.06
CA ILE A 615 -16.26 6.93 9.03
C ILE A 615 -16.89 7.30 7.67
N HIS A 616 -17.99 6.63 7.29
CA HIS A 616 -18.72 6.91 6.06
C HIS A 616 -19.21 8.38 6.01
N ASP A 617 -19.85 8.88 7.06
CA ASP A 617 -20.38 10.24 7.11
C ASP A 617 -19.28 11.31 7.14
N ARG A 618 -18.11 11.02 7.71
CA ARG A 618 -16.92 11.89 7.61
C ARG A 618 -16.36 11.97 6.19
N HIS A 619 -16.48 10.89 5.42
CA HIS A 619 -15.99 10.81 4.04
C HIS A 619 -17.10 11.05 3.00
N HIS A 620 -18.22 11.65 3.41
CA HIS A 620 -19.26 12.06 2.48
C HIS A 620 -18.67 12.99 1.39
N PRO A 621 -19.04 12.84 0.10
CA PRO A 621 -18.47 13.60 -1.01
C PRO A 621 -18.51 15.13 -0.86
N SER A 622 -19.48 15.65 -0.09
CA SER A 622 -19.57 17.09 0.20
C SER A 622 -18.51 17.59 1.20
N LYS A 623 -17.81 16.68 1.88
CA LYS A 623 -16.80 16.99 2.90
C LYS A 623 -15.40 16.58 2.44
N ARG A 624 -15.25 15.35 1.97
CA ARG A 624 -13.96 14.72 1.63
C ARG A 624 -14.12 13.77 0.45
N ASN A 625 -13.01 13.39 -0.18
CA ASN A 625 -13.01 12.33 -1.19
C ASN A 625 -13.38 10.98 -0.53
N PRO A 626 -14.45 10.29 -0.97
CA PRO A 626 -14.89 9.03 -0.37
C PRO A 626 -13.87 7.90 -0.43
N TYR A 627 -12.97 7.95 -1.42
CA TYR A 627 -11.96 6.92 -1.69
C TYR A 627 -10.58 7.25 -1.10
N ASN A 628 -10.49 8.33 -0.31
CA ASN A 628 -9.23 8.80 0.27
C ASN A 628 -9.36 9.01 1.78
N GLU A 629 -9.16 7.94 2.53
CA GLU A 629 -8.88 8.02 3.95
C GLU A 629 -7.46 8.51 4.19
N VAL A 630 -7.38 9.69 4.81
CA VAL A 630 -6.13 10.33 5.17
C VAL A 630 -5.74 9.91 6.57
N GLU A 631 -4.51 9.40 6.71
CA GLU A 631 -3.80 9.36 7.99
C GLU A 631 -2.50 10.18 7.83
N CYS A 632 -1.31 9.58 7.97
CA CYS A 632 -0.05 10.30 7.78
C CYS A 632 0.09 10.86 6.35
N SER A 633 -0.64 10.29 5.39
CA SER A 633 -0.82 10.82 4.04
C SER A 633 -2.16 10.36 3.44
N SER A 634 -2.42 10.73 2.18
CA SER A 634 -3.54 10.26 1.37
C SER A 634 -3.42 8.79 0.98
N HIS A 635 -4.56 8.13 0.76
CA HIS A 635 -4.70 6.72 0.38
C HIS A 635 -3.84 5.82 1.27
N TYR A 636 -4.06 5.97 2.58
CA TYR A 636 -3.21 5.33 3.57
C TYR A 636 -3.55 3.85 3.71
N ALA A 637 -2.53 2.99 3.65
CA ALA A 637 -2.66 1.54 3.56
C ALA A 637 -3.42 0.94 4.75
N ARG A 638 -3.30 1.55 5.94
CA ARG A 638 -4.02 1.11 7.15
C ARG A 638 -5.54 1.09 6.95
N ALA A 639 -6.09 2.02 6.15
CA ALA A 639 -7.52 2.11 5.89
C ALA A 639 -8.08 0.87 5.19
N MET A 640 -7.24 0.08 4.49
CA MET A 640 -7.65 -1.21 3.90
C MET A 640 -8.09 -2.25 4.94
N ALA A 641 -8.02 -1.95 6.24
CA ALA A 641 -8.72 -2.67 7.30
C ALA A 641 -10.25 -2.68 7.13
N GLY A 642 -10.84 -1.73 6.39
CA GLY A 642 -12.28 -1.65 6.15
C GLY A 642 -12.88 -2.93 5.57
N PHE A 643 -12.13 -3.65 4.74
CA PHE A 643 -12.58 -4.95 4.20
C PHE A 643 -12.71 -6.03 5.29
N GLY A 644 -11.95 -5.93 6.38
CA GLY A 644 -12.06 -6.82 7.54
C GLY A 644 -13.41 -6.73 8.23
N VAL A 645 -14.06 -5.55 8.21
CA VAL A 645 -15.42 -5.34 8.73
C VAL A 645 -16.45 -6.08 7.90
N TYR A 646 -16.31 -6.04 6.58
CA TYR A 646 -17.14 -6.82 5.66
C TYR A 646 -17.06 -8.32 5.97
N LEU A 647 -15.85 -8.85 6.13
CA LEU A 647 -15.65 -10.26 6.50
C LEU A 647 -16.27 -10.62 7.86
N ALA A 648 -16.19 -9.72 8.84
CA ALA A 648 -16.83 -9.90 10.15
C ALA A 648 -18.36 -9.97 10.03
N ALA A 649 -18.97 -9.11 9.23
CA ALA A 649 -20.41 -9.11 8.97
C ALA A 649 -20.91 -10.42 8.34
N LEU A 650 -20.08 -11.06 7.49
CA LEU A 650 -20.38 -12.36 6.88
C LEU A 650 -20.15 -13.54 7.84
N GLY A 651 -19.42 -13.34 8.94
CA GLY A 651 -18.84 -14.45 9.71
C GLY A 651 -17.97 -15.35 8.84
N TYR A 652 -17.24 -14.74 7.89
CA TYR A 652 -16.55 -15.44 6.81
C TYR A 652 -15.30 -16.18 7.31
N GLU A 653 -15.07 -17.39 6.80
CA GLU A 653 -13.85 -18.18 6.96
C GLU A 653 -13.48 -18.83 5.62
N HIS A 654 -12.19 -18.85 5.26
CA HIS A 654 -11.69 -19.58 4.10
C HIS A 654 -10.31 -20.15 4.37
N HIS A 655 -10.07 -21.36 3.90
CA HIS A 655 -8.75 -21.99 3.92
C HIS A 655 -8.63 -22.86 2.67
N GLY A 656 -8.05 -22.30 1.61
CA GLY A 656 -7.94 -22.94 0.31
C GLY A 656 -7.20 -24.29 0.34
N PRO A 657 -6.04 -24.42 1.01
CA PRO A 657 -5.31 -25.70 1.11
C PRO A 657 -6.08 -26.78 1.87
N ARG A 658 -6.92 -26.41 2.85
CA ARG A 658 -7.85 -27.34 3.53
C ARG A 658 -9.17 -27.54 2.79
N GLY A 659 -9.45 -26.76 1.74
CA GLY A 659 -10.74 -26.78 1.04
C GLY A 659 -11.89 -26.39 1.97
N HIS A 660 -11.69 -25.37 2.80
CA HIS A 660 -12.70 -24.92 3.76
C HIS A 660 -13.30 -23.57 3.35
N LEU A 661 -14.61 -23.45 3.51
CA LEU A 661 -15.36 -22.20 3.37
C LEU A 661 -16.46 -22.17 4.43
N ALA A 662 -16.68 -21.03 5.07
CA ALA A 662 -17.71 -20.92 6.06
C ALA A 662 -18.33 -19.54 6.16
N PHE A 663 -19.58 -19.51 6.62
CA PHE A 663 -20.36 -18.31 6.86
C PHE A 663 -21.08 -18.41 8.19
N ALA A 664 -21.21 -17.27 8.87
CA ALA A 664 -21.96 -17.10 10.11
C ALA A 664 -22.47 -15.65 10.17
N PRO A 665 -23.41 -15.27 9.27
CA PRO A 665 -23.76 -13.87 9.07
C PRO A 665 -24.24 -13.18 10.35
N LYS A 666 -23.79 -11.95 10.57
CA LYS A 666 -24.13 -11.14 11.76
C LYS A 666 -25.21 -10.11 11.50
N LEU A 667 -25.49 -9.81 10.24
CA LEU A 667 -26.60 -8.97 9.82
C LEU A 667 -27.61 -9.81 9.04
N SER A 668 -28.88 -9.69 9.40
CA SER A 668 -29.99 -10.42 8.78
C SER A 668 -29.72 -11.93 8.59
N PRO A 669 -29.26 -12.67 9.62
CA PRO A 669 -28.90 -14.08 9.47
C PRO A 669 -30.04 -14.94 8.91
N GLU A 670 -31.29 -14.56 9.14
CA GLU A 670 -32.46 -15.33 8.65
C GLU A 670 -32.66 -15.24 7.14
N ASN A 671 -32.15 -14.17 6.52
CA ASN A 671 -32.23 -13.92 5.09
C ASN A 671 -31.01 -13.12 4.66
N PHE A 672 -29.97 -13.83 4.27
CA PHE A 672 -28.66 -13.26 4.01
C PHE A 672 -28.18 -13.54 2.60
N LYS A 673 -27.60 -12.53 1.96
CA LYS A 673 -26.96 -12.65 0.65
C LYS A 673 -25.77 -11.70 0.57
N ALA A 674 -24.62 -12.19 0.15
CA ALA A 674 -23.44 -11.36 -0.07
C ALA A 674 -22.45 -12.01 -1.05
N ALA A 675 -21.59 -11.17 -1.65
CA ALA A 675 -20.47 -11.64 -2.44
C ALA A 675 -19.38 -12.29 -1.57
N PHE A 676 -18.59 -13.17 -2.13
CA PHE A 676 -17.38 -13.64 -1.46
C PHE A 676 -16.25 -13.84 -2.47
N THR A 677 -15.01 -13.73 -2.00
CA THR A 677 -13.82 -14.14 -2.75
C THR A 677 -13.24 -15.41 -2.12
N VAL A 678 -12.43 -16.16 -2.86
CA VAL A 678 -11.65 -17.32 -2.42
C VAL A 678 -10.29 -17.29 -3.13
N ALA A 679 -9.40 -18.23 -2.80
CA ALA A 679 -8.05 -18.28 -3.36
C ALA A 679 -7.98 -18.19 -4.90
N GLU A 680 -8.98 -18.72 -5.62
CA GLU A 680 -8.98 -18.83 -7.08
C GLU A 680 -10.31 -18.41 -7.72
N GLY A 681 -11.09 -17.53 -7.09
CA GLY A 681 -12.38 -17.14 -7.64
C GLY A 681 -13.23 -16.27 -6.73
N TRP A 682 -14.45 -15.99 -7.18
CA TRP A 682 -15.45 -15.26 -6.41
C TRP A 682 -16.86 -15.66 -6.83
N GLY A 683 -17.80 -15.42 -5.90
CA GLY A 683 -19.15 -15.93 -5.98
C GLY A 683 -20.13 -15.18 -5.10
N THR A 684 -21.33 -15.75 -4.96
CA THR A 684 -22.37 -15.29 -4.03
C THR A 684 -22.70 -16.41 -3.06
N PHE A 685 -22.80 -16.05 -1.79
CA PHE A 685 -23.40 -16.88 -0.76
C PHE A 685 -24.80 -16.35 -0.42
N GLU A 686 -25.77 -17.23 -0.37
CA GLU A 686 -27.15 -16.95 0.04
C GLU A 686 -27.55 -17.92 1.15
N GLN A 687 -28.26 -17.47 2.17
CA GLN A 687 -28.94 -18.34 3.13
C GLN A 687 -30.33 -17.83 3.51
N HIS A 688 -31.22 -18.78 3.76
CA HIS A 688 -32.57 -18.56 4.25
C HIS A 688 -32.86 -19.53 5.40
N CYS A 689 -33.29 -19.01 6.54
CA CYS A 689 -33.75 -19.80 7.68
C CYS A 689 -35.27 -19.93 7.64
N GLU A 690 -35.78 -21.16 7.63
CA GLU A 690 -37.23 -21.47 7.64
C GLU A 690 -37.49 -22.71 8.52
N ASP A 691 -38.55 -22.69 9.33
CA ASP A 691 -39.02 -23.82 10.15
C ASP A 691 -37.93 -24.52 11.00
N GLY A 692 -37.02 -23.74 11.58
CA GLY A 692 -35.88 -24.23 12.38
C GLY A 692 -34.73 -24.80 11.55
N GLY A 693 -34.89 -24.93 10.23
CA GLY A 693 -33.85 -25.32 9.29
C GLY A 693 -33.11 -24.14 8.67
N LEU A 694 -32.12 -24.47 7.83
CA LEU A 694 -31.33 -23.51 7.06
C LEU A 694 -31.10 -24.03 5.65
N ARG A 695 -31.41 -23.21 4.65
CA ARG A 695 -31.05 -23.44 3.25
C ARG A 695 -29.94 -22.47 2.87
N ALA A 696 -28.81 -22.97 2.41
CA ALA A 696 -27.67 -22.18 1.96
C ALA A 696 -27.29 -22.52 0.52
N ILE A 697 -26.85 -21.52 -0.24
CA ILE A 697 -26.47 -21.64 -1.65
C ILE A 697 -25.12 -20.95 -1.85
N ILE A 698 -24.15 -21.69 -2.41
CA ILE A 698 -22.86 -21.17 -2.86
C ILE A 698 -22.87 -21.19 -4.38
N ARG A 699 -22.78 -20.02 -5.02
CA ARG A 699 -22.73 -19.88 -6.48
C ARG A 699 -21.41 -19.26 -6.90
N MET A 700 -20.67 -19.91 -7.81
CA MET A 700 -19.44 -19.34 -8.38
C MET A 700 -19.78 -18.51 -9.61
N HIS A 701 -19.26 -17.27 -9.67
CA HIS A 701 -19.41 -16.39 -10.83
C HIS A 701 -18.12 -16.32 -11.65
N HIS A 702 -16.97 -16.50 -11.00
CA HIS A 702 -15.67 -16.49 -11.66
C HIS A 702 -14.68 -17.43 -10.98
N GLY A 703 -13.82 -18.06 -11.77
CA GLY A 703 -12.76 -18.93 -11.27
C GLY A 703 -13.27 -20.27 -10.73
N ARG A 704 -12.61 -20.79 -9.69
CA ARG A 704 -12.91 -22.11 -9.10
C ARG A 704 -12.85 -22.11 -7.57
N LEU A 705 -13.53 -23.07 -6.96
CA LEU A 705 -13.59 -23.28 -5.52
C LEU A 705 -13.54 -24.79 -5.20
N ARG A 706 -12.50 -25.23 -4.49
CA ARG A 706 -12.38 -26.58 -3.94
C ARG A 706 -12.90 -26.64 -2.50
N LEU A 707 -13.79 -27.60 -2.21
CA LEU A 707 -14.45 -27.80 -0.92
C LEU A 707 -14.31 -29.23 -0.42
N LYS A 708 -13.71 -29.36 0.77
CA LYS A 708 -13.73 -30.53 1.64
C LYS A 708 -14.63 -30.32 2.86
N SER A 709 -14.85 -29.07 3.24
CA SER A 709 -15.75 -28.75 4.35
C SER A 709 -16.44 -27.41 4.21
N ILE A 710 -17.65 -27.32 4.77
CA ILE A 710 -18.46 -26.11 4.83
C ILE A 710 -18.91 -25.87 6.27
N GLY A 711 -18.68 -24.68 6.80
CA GLY A 711 -19.21 -24.28 8.11
C GLY A 711 -20.40 -23.32 7.97
N LEU A 712 -21.49 -23.59 8.68
CA LEU A 712 -22.71 -22.76 8.72
C LEU A 712 -23.13 -22.51 10.17
N GLU A 713 -23.78 -21.40 10.45
CA GLU A 713 -24.34 -21.08 11.77
C GLU A 713 -25.87 -21.10 11.70
N LEU A 714 -26.49 -21.92 12.54
CA LEU A 714 -27.93 -22.02 12.69
C LEU A 714 -28.49 -20.85 13.50
N PRO A 715 -29.79 -20.50 13.32
CA PRO A 715 -30.43 -19.47 14.13
C PRO A 715 -30.45 -19.83 15.62
N GLU A 716 -30.69 -21.11 15.92
CA GLU A 716 -30.78 -21.66 17.28
C GLU A 716 -29.85 -22.86 17.48
N ASP A 717 -29.61 -23.21 18.75
CA ASP A 717 -28.83 -24.41 19.10
C ASP A 717 -29.54 -25.68 18.65
N ALA A 718 -28.79 -26.60 18.01
CA ALA A 718 -29.31 -27.90 17.61
C ALA A 718 -28.50 -29.04 18.24
N ARG A 719 -29.17 -30.15 18.61
CA ARG A 719 -28.49 -31.36 19.11
C ARG A 719 -27.94 -32.21 17.96
N SER A 720 -28.70 -32.28 16.86
CA SER A 720 -28.38 -33.03 15.67
C SER A 720 -29.05 -32.39 14.47
N VAL A 721 -28.45 -32.56 13.30
CA VAL A 721 -29.00 -32.06 12.05
C VAL A 721 -29.00 -33.14 10.99
N VAL A 722 -29.92 -33.02 10.04
CA VAL A 722 -29.88 -33.75 8.77
C VAL A 722 -29.53 -32.74 7.68
N ALA A 723 -28.40 -32.95 6.99
CA ALA A 723 -27.94 -32.09 5.90
C ALA A 723 -28.09 -32.82 4.56
N THR A 724 -28.58 -32.13 3.54
CA THR A 724 -28.63 -32.59 2.15
C THR A 724 -27.90 -31.57 1.29
N LEU A 725 -26.90 -32.03 0.52
CA LEU A 725 -26.11 -31.17 -0.36
C LEU A 725 -26.32 -31.58 -1.81
N ARG A 726 -26.48 -30.60 -2.71
CA ARG A 726 -26.70 -30.82 -4.15
C ARG A 726 -25.84 -29.91 -5.00
N ARG A 727 -25.13 -30.50 -5.97
CA ARG A 727 -24.48 -29.77 -7.06
C ARG A 727 -25.31 -29.97 -8.32
N GLY A 728 -26.08 -28.96 -8.69
CA GLY A 728 -27.12 -29.12 -9.73
C GLY A 728 -28.11 -30.21 -9.33
N ALA A 729 -28.23 -31.27 -10.14
CA ALA A 729 -29.11 -32.41 -9.86
C ALA A 729 -28.43 -33.56 -9.09
N ALA A 730 -27.12 -33.50 -8.84
CA ALA A 730 -26.39 -34.57 -8.16
C ALA A 730 -26.34 -34.35 -6.64
N ASP A 731 -26.71 -35.37 -5.86
CA ASP A 731 -26.55 -35.38 -4.41
C ASP A 731 -25.06 -35.58 -4.04
N ILE A 732 -24.59 -34.85 -3.03
CA ILE A 732 -23.22 -34.94 -2.49
C ILE A 732 -23.29 -35.55 -1.10
N ALA A 733 -22.52 -36.61 -0.86
CA ALA A 733 -22.40 -37.21 0.46
C ALA A 733 -21.58 -36.30 1.39
N ALA A 734 -22.10 -36.10 2.60
CA ALA A 734 -21.43 -35.34 3.64
C ALA A 734 -21.79 -35.86 5.04
N THR A 735 -20.88 -35.66 5.99
CA THR A 735 -21.15 -35.85 7.42
C THR A 735 -21.31 -34.50 8.10
N ALA A 736 -22.14 -34.42 9.14
CA ALA A 736 -22.41 -33.19 9.87
C ALA A 736 -21.95 -33.32 11.33
N GLU A 737 -21.13 -32.38 11.78
CA GLU A 737 -20.73 -32.19 13.17
C GLU A 737 -21.42 -30.92 13.69
N VAL A 738 -22.05 -30.99 14.88
CA VAL A 738 -22.79 -29.86 15.46
C VAL A 738 -22.18 -29.49 16.81
N GLN A 739 -21.91 -28.19 17.00
CA GLN A 739 -21.45 -27.63 18.26
C GLN A 739 -22.22 -26.34 18.56
N GLY A 740 -23.22 -26.42 19.44
CA GLY A 740 -24.16 -25.33 19.69
C GLY A 740 -24.92 -24.99 18.41
N ARG A 741 -24.75 -23.76 17.92
CA ARG A 741 -25.30 -23.29 16.64
C ARG A 741 -24.44 -23.60 15.43
N ARG A 742 -23.16 -23.98 15.61
CA ARG A 742 -22.23 -24.21 14.50
C ARG A 742 -22.43 -25.60 13.92
N VAL A 743 -22.57 -25.69 12.60
CA VAL A 743 -22.60 -26.94 11.85
C VAL A 743 -21.39 -27.00 10.92
N LEU A 744 -20.58 -28.03 11.05
CA LEU A 744 -19.49 -28.33 10.13
C LEU A 744 -19.87 -29.54 9.27
N LEU A 745 -19.99 -29.31 7.97
CA LEU A 745 -20.23 -30.35 6.97
C LEU A 745 -18.89 -30.78 6.38
N ARG A 746 -18.58 -32.08 6.41
CA ARG A 746 -17.41 -32.66 5.73
C ARG A 746 -17.87 -33.43 4.51
N LEU A 747 -17.36 -33.05 3.33
CA LEU A 747 -17.77 -33.56 2.04
C LEU A 747 -16.88 -34.75 1.66
N ASP A 748 -17.49 -35.87 1.26
CA ASP A 748 -16.77 -37.05 0.79
C ASP A 748 -17.51 -37.67 -0.42
N PRO A 749 -16.99 -37.55 -1.65
CA PRO A 749 -15.70 -36.96 -2.01
C PRO A 749 -15.68 -35.42 -1.93
N GLU A 750 -14.49 -34.82 -2.06
CA GLU A 750 -14.35 -33.38 -2.21
C GLU A 750 -15.09 -32.83 -3.44
N VAL A 751 -15.56 -31.59 -3.35
CA VAL A 751 -16.31 -30.91 -4.43
C VAL A 751 -15.46 -29.79 -5.02
N VAL A 752 -15.44 -29.69 -6.34
CA VAL A 752 -14.88 -28.53 -7.06
C VAL A 752 -16.02 -27.85 -7.81
N LEU A 753 -16.25 -26.56 -7.52
CA LEU A 753 -17.17 -25.69 -8.24
C LEU A 753 -16.38 -24.81 -9.20
N ILE A 754 -16.87 -24.65 -10.42
CA ILE A 754 -16.38 -23.67 -11.40
C ILE A 754 -17.41 -22.57 -11.67
N ALA A 755 -17.01 -21.50 -12.35
CA ALA A 755 -17.91 -20.43 -12.76
C ALA A 755 -19.22 -20.96 -13.41
N GLY A 756 -20.36 -20.47 -12.93
CA GLY A 756 -21.70 -20.90 -13.32
C GLY A 756 -22.30 -22.03 -12.47
N GLU A 757 -21.49 -22.76 -11.71
CA GLU A 757 -21.97 -23.86 -10.87
C GLU A 757 -22.47 -23.39 -9.50
N THR A 758 -23.28 -24.25 -8.87
CA THR A 758 -23.91 -23.98 -7.58
C THR A 758 -23.89 -25.22 -6.71
N LEU A 759 -23.63 -25.01 -5.41
CA LEU A 759 -23.81 -26.00 -4.36
C LEU A 759 -24.92 -25.51 -3.42
N GLU A 760 -26.01 -26.26 -3.36
CA GLU A 760 -27.11 -26.02 -2.45
C GLU A 760 -27.01 -26.95 -1.26
N THR A 761 -27.20 -26.42 -0.05
CA THR A 761 -27.17 -27.14 1.21
C THR A 761 -28.49 -26.88 1.93
N THR A 762 -29.21 -27.93 2.31
CA THR A 762 -30.40 -27.84 3.17
C THR A 762 -30.11 -28.56 4.47
N ILE A 763 -30.25 -27.86 5.59
CA ILE A 763 -30.11 -28.38 6.94
C ILE A 763 -31.48 -28.37 7.60
N LYS A 764 -31.89 -29.51 8.14
CA LYS A 764 -33.06 -29.64 9.02
C LYS A 764 -32.58 -29.96 10.42
N THR A 765 -33.00 -29.17 11.41
CA THR A 765 -32.71 -29.44 12.81
C THR A 765 -33.73 -30.41 13.39
N ASN A 766 -33.27 -31.30 14.27
CA ASN A 766 -34.19 -31.92 15.22
C ASN A 766 -34.29 -30.98 16.44
N PRO A 767 -35.44 -30.31 16.66
CA PRO A 767 -35.59 -29.42 17.82
C PRO A 767 -35.46 -30.21 19.13
N ARG A 768 -35.13 -29.50 20.21
CA ARG A 768 -34.95 -30.07 21.55
C ARG A 768 -36.20 -30.77 22.07
#